data_AF-A0A7K0RZN1-F1
#
_entry.id   AF-A0A7K0RZN1-F1
#
_cell.length_a   1.000
_cell.length_b   1.000
_cell.length_c   1.000
_cell.angle_alpha   90.00
_cell.angle_beta   90.00
_cell.angle_gamma   90.00
#
_symmetry.space_group_name_H-M   'P 1'
#
loop_
_entity.id
_entity.type
_entity.pdbx_description
1 polymer ?
#
loop_
_entity_poly.entity_id
_entity_poly.type
_entity_poly.pdbx_seq_one_letter_code
_entity_poly.pdbx_strand_id
1 'polypeptide(L)'
;MFASKRRQFGALAALGATACVLAGQAGASSASLPLASGAQGSFGAPGAPTSVGARVVAGGVKVSWKAPAAASPALTKFVVTGGPGSCPVVLGPHARSTLMPAAKGQSWVRPRVQAVNAYGYSPAALGARRLRVIPGDDFRNVQILQFSDFHGALEASNSNIGAAVLSTAFERDRKYSKSTFTAVSGDSIGGAPPISSAFEERPTIEALNLMGVDVSTFGNHEHDRTLAHLRQMIDLSKFKWTVANYSTLAPLKGKKNSTRSYVIVKRGGVKVGFVGMNTPETTDLVKPGNLDYAAGKAIKIGAGVGSVQAKIDAARRAGADVVIALVHQGWSSNEGGKALGPLVTVAGQLRRIAGVYGGHTHQPYMSIVGSNSAAETRNSGQQYSRLQICLNRKTGKITGAAAEAVDRAELASVKPDPATAKMVAGYQKQLGAKYDVKLGSVNGVFPRGGTPPVERSGETPMGDITADALRTAYGTDFVITNGGGIRDSFPAAGYIPNVKIVRPPGPAPYDVLLGDIMTVYPFSSNASTTTMTGQQLWKAIENGVSKWPGDGRFPQISGFKFSFNPDLAPGSRVRSVTRLDGTPIPQGATVFTVTTLSYMVEGGDGYIGCFNQSAAKIHGPYEEPLVDLLKADLAAGRVTSVPSLDGRILRVGG
;
A
#
# COMPACT_ATOMS: atom_id res chain seq x y z
N MET A 1 -63.81 -28.33 15.03
CA MET A 1 -63.67 -29.63 15.74
C MET A 1 -62.70 -29.45 16.91
N PHE A 2 -62.74 -30.36 17.90
CA PHE A 2 -61.92 -30.52 19.13
C PHE A 2 -60.65 -29.63 19.28
N ALA A 3 -60.41 -28.88 20.37
CA ALA A 3 -60.34 -29.21 21.82
C ALA A 3 -59.10 -30.08 22.19
N SER A 4 -58.42 -30.01 23.35
CA SER A 4 -58.31 -29.08 24.52
C SER A 4 -57.06 -29.53 25.35
N LYS A 5 -56.48 -28.90 26.41
CA LYS A 5 -56.85 -27.96 27.51
C LYS A 5 -55.78 -26.81 27.58
N ARG A 6 -55.56 -25.89 28.56
CA ARG A 6 -55.73 -25.72 30.05
C ARG A 6 -54.80 -26.62 30.92
N ARG A 7 -54.24 -26.20 32.06
CA ARG A 7 -54.25 -24.94 32.89
C ARG A 7 -52.85 -24.79 33.59
N GLN A 8 -52.53 -24.17 34.75
CA GLN A 8 -53.28 -23.58 35.89
C GLN A 8 -52.70 -22.25 36.47
N PHE A 9 -51.96 -22.26 37.60
CA PHE A 9 -51.61 -21.11 38.48
C PHE A 9 -50.35 -21.43 39.34
N GLY A 10 -49.72 -20.55 40.13
CA GLY A 10 -49.99 -19.15 40.55
C GLY A 10 -48.67 -18.37 40.81
N ALA A 11 -48.62 -17.05 41.10
CA ALA A 11 -49.12 -16.32 42.28
C ALA A 11 -48.42 -16.72 43.61
N LEU A 12 -47.89 -15.83 44.48
CA LEU A 12 -47.93 -14.36 44.56
C LEU A 12 -46.71 -13.78 45.37
N ALA A 13 -46.63 -12.45 45.49
CA ALA A 13 -46.03 -11.56 46.52
C ALA A 13 -45.31 -12.13 47.78
N ALA A 14 -44.39 -11.41 48.48
CA ALA A 14 -43.62 -10.16 48.23
C ALA A 14 -42.61 -9.89 49.40
N LEU A 15 -41.78 -8.83 49.27
CA LEU A 15 -41.17 -7.99 50.33
C LEU A 15 -40.45 -8.61 51.56
N GLY A 16 -39.21 -8.16 51.86
CA GLY A 16 -38.72 -8.19 53.26
C GLY A 16 -37.21 -8.04 53.52
N ALA A 17 -36.81 -6.86 54.01
CA ALA A 17 -35.72 -6.58 54.97
C ALA A 17 -34.23 -6.98 54.70
N THR A 18 -33.35 -6.03 55.02
CA THR A 18 -31.88 -6.13 55.04
C THR A 18 -31.36 -6.65 56.41
N ALA A 19 -30.31 -7.47 56.42
CA ALA A 19 -29.42 -7.64 57.57
C ALA A 19 -28.01 -8.09 57.14
N CYS A 20 -26.98 -7.74 57.91
CA CYS A 20 -25.57 -8.11 57.64
C CYS A 20 -24.86 -8.47 58.97
N VAL A 21 -24.33 -9.69 59.08
CA VAL A 21 -23.44 -10.15 60.17
C VAL A 21 -22.41 -11.13 59.60
N LEU A 22 -21.23 -11.20 60.21
CA LEU A 22 -20.06 -11.94 59.73
C LEU A 22 -19.94 -13.39 60.27
N ALA A 23 -19.05 -14.14 59.61
CA ALA A 23 -18.20 -15.23 60.11
C ALA A 23 -18.83 -16.62 60.37
N GLY A 24 -18.04 -17.65 60.04
CA GLY A 24 -18.36 -19.07 60.23
C GLY A 24 -17.74 -19.95 59.15
N GLN A 25 -16.47 -20.37 59.33
CA GLN A 25 -15.85 -21.34 58.42
C GLN A 25 -16.30 -22.76 58.73
N ALA A 26 -16.76 -23.50 57.72
CA ALA A 26 -16.86 -24.96 57.74
C ALA A 26 -16.45 -25.49 56.36
N GLY A 27 -15.33 -26.21 56.29
CA GLY A 27 -14.78 -26.71 55.03
C GLY A 27 -15.33 -28.08 54.64
N ALA A 28 -15.89 -28.19 53.44
CA ALA A 28 -16.12 -29.45 52.75
C ALA A 28 -15.63 -29.31 51.30
N SER A 29 -14.78 -30.24 50.85
CA SER A 29 -14.06 -30.12 49.58
C SER A 29 -14.95 -30.47 48.38
N SER A 30 -15.09 -29.53 47.45
CA SER A 30 -15.42 -29.83 46.06
C SER A 30 -14.24 -29.42 45.17
N ALA A 31 -13.72 -30.36 44.39
CA ALA A 31 -12.57 -30.12 43.53
C ALA A 31 -13.00 -29.34 42.28
N SER A 32 -12.78 -28.03 42.29
CA SER A 32 -12.88 -27.20 41.10
C SER A 32 -11.79 -27.59 40.11
N LEU A 33 -12.14 -28.49 39.18
CA LEU A 33 -11.34 -28.74 37.98
C LEU A 33 -11.02 -27.39 37.33
N PRO A 34 -9.74 -27.05 37.09
CA PRO A 34 -9.43 -25.83 36.36
C PRO A 34 -9.99 -25.99 34.95
N LEU A 35 -10.97 -25.14 34.61
CA LEU A 35 -11.34 -24.91 33.22
C LEU A 35 -10.09 -24.36 32.54
N ALA A 36 -9.35 -25.26 31.90
CA ALA A 36 -8.14 -24.92 31.18
C ALA A 36 -8.50 -23.85 30.15
N SER A 37 -7.96 -22.65 30.34
CA SER A 37 -8.07 -21.55 29.40
C SER A 37 -7.30 -21.92 28.14
N GLY A 38 -7.98 -22.69 27.27
CA GLY A 38 -7.46 -23.17 26.01
C GLY A 38 -6.92 -21.98 25.24
N ALA A 39 -5.59 -21.92 25.14
CA ALA A 39 -4.90 -20.69 24.77
C ALA A 39 -5.45 -20.16 23.45
N GLN A 40 -5.98 -18.92 23.47
CA GLN A 40 -6.29 -18.20 22.24
C GLN A 40 -4.97 -17.89 21.54
N GLY A 41 -4.51 -18.85 20.74
CA GLY A 41 -3.25 -18.74 20.00
C GLY A 41 -3.32 -17.53 19.09
N SER A 42 -2.48 -16.53 19.37
CA SER A 42 -2.47 -15.26 18.64
C SER A 42 -2.31 -15.52 17.14
N PHE A 43 -3.17 -14.90 16.34
CA PHE A 43 -3.13 -15.09 14.90
C PHE A 43 -1.87 -14.45 14.32
N GLY A 44 -1.02 -15.24 13.66
CA GLY A 44 0.28 -14.79 13.16
C GLY A 44 0.79 -15.59 11.95
N ALA A 45 1.88 -15.12 11.35
CA ALA A 45 2.67 -15.94 10.43
C ALA A 45 3.24 -17.17 11.17
N PRO A 46 3.41 -18.32 10.51
CA PRO A 46 3.71 -19.57 11.21
C PRO A 46 5.17 -19.62 11.70
N GLY A 47 5.41 -20.37 12.75
CA GLY A 47 6.77 -20.67 13.23
C GLY A 47 7.63 -21.36 12.16
N ALA A 48 8.95 -21.21 12.27
CA ALA A 48 9.88 -21.84 11.33
C ALA A 48 9.85 -23.39 11.44
N PRO A 49 9.97 -24.12 10.32
CA PRO A 49 10.26 -25.55 10.33
C PRO A 49 11.55 -25.87 11.11
N THR A 50 11.71 -27.11 11.55
CA THR A 50 12.89 -27.57 12.30
C THR A 50 13.52 -28.81 11.67
N SER A 51 14.74 -29.17 12.10
CA SER A 51 15.45 -30.37 11.66
C SER A 51 15.56 -30.52 10.12
N VAL A 52 15.98 -29.45 9.43
CA VAL A 52 16.10 -29.42 7.95
C VAL A 52 17.30 -30.26 7.48
N GLY A 53 17.02 -31.53 7.19
CA GLY A 53 17.94 -32.45 6.53
C GLY A 53 17.92 -32.26 5.02
N ALA A 54 19.08 -32.38 4.37
CA ALA A 54 19.19 -32.30 2.91
C ALA A 54 20.35 -33.17 2.39
N ARG A 55 20.09 -33.95 1.33
CA ARG A 55 21.12 -34.72 0.62
C ARG A 55 20.95 -34.66 -0.89
N VAL A 56 22.08 -34.58 -1.61
CA VAL A 56 22.11 -34.62 -3.08
C VAL A 56 21.67 -36.00 -3.56
N VAL A 57 20.91 -36.03 -4.65
CA VAL A 57 20.41 -37.24 -5.33
C VAL A 57 20.34 -37.00 -6.84
N ALA A 58 20.07 -38.05 -7.63
CA ALA A 58 19.78 -37.87 -9.05
C ALA A 58 18.63 -36.86 -9.26
N GLY A 59 18.83 -35.87 -10.13
CA GLY A 59 17.86 -34.82 -10.44
C GLY A 59 17.78 -33.63 -9.47
N GLY A 60 18.44 -33.65 -8.30
CA GLY A 60 18.41 -32.52 -7.38
C GLY A 60 18.82 -32.84 -5.94
N VAL A 61 18.07 -32.31 -4.97
CA VAL A 61 18.31 -32.50 -3.53
C VAL A 61 17.06 -33.01 -2.85
N LYS A 62 17.14 -34.16 -2.17
CA LYS A 62 16.09 -34.63 -1.27
C LYS A 62 16.19 -33.84 0.04
N VAL A 63 15.14 -33.09 0.37
CA VAL A 63 15.03 -32.23 1.56
C VAL A 63 13.95 -32.79 2.47
N SER A 64 14.16 -32.77 3.78
CA SER A 64 13.21 -33.23 4.81
C SER A 64 13.22 -32.32 6.04
N TRP A 65 12.09 -32.16 6.70
CA TRP A 65 11.92 -31.27 7.86
C TRP A 65 10.86 -31.77 8.84
N LYS A 66 10.99 -31.36 10.09
CA LYS A 66 9.90 -31.37 11.08
C LYS A 66 9.08 -30.09 10.91
N ALA A 67 7.75 -30.22 10.95
CA ALA A 67 6.85 -29.07 10.93
C ALA A 67 7.03 -28.20 12.20
N PRO A 68 6.67 -26.91 12.17
CA PRO A 68 6.52 -26.13 13.40
C PRO A 68 5.39 -26.70 14.28
N ALA A 69 5.22 -26.12 15.48
CA ALA A 69 4.05 -26.34 16.32
C ALA A 69 2.74 -25.94 15.60
N ALA A 70 1.59 -26.26 16.21
CA ALA A 70 0.29 -25.81 15.72
C ALA A 70 0.28 -24.29 15.56
N ALA A 71 -0.25 -23.82 14.43
CA ALA A 71 -0.30 -22.41 14.07
C ALA A 71 -1.74 -21.94 13.91
N SER A 72 -2.01 -20.70 14.29
CA SER A 72 -3.23 -19.97 13.99
C SER A 72 -2.85 -18.73 13.16
N PRO A 73 -3.35 -18.53 11.93
CA PRO A 73 -4.11 -19.47 11.11
C PRO A 73 -3.36 -20.80 10.84
N ALA A 74 -4.11 -21.87 10.56
CA ALA A 74 -3.55 -23.17 10.24
C ALA A 74 -2.63 -23.15 9.00
N LEU A 75 -1.64 -24.04 8.97
CA LEU A 75 -0.69 -24.16 7.86
C LEU A 75 -1.43 -24.51 6.56
N THR A 76 -1.16 -23.75 5.50
CA THR A 76 -1.73 -23.98 4.15
C THR A 76 -0.73 -24.63 3.21
N LYS A 77 0.58 -24.36 3.34
CA LYS A 77 1.66 -24.92 2.50
C LYS A 77 2.97 -25.11 3.26
N PHE A 78 3.87 -25.89 2.68
CA PHE A 78 5.32 -25.71 2.82
C PHE A 78 5.94 -25.25 1.50
N VAL A 79 7.03 -24.50 1.60
CA VAL A 79 7.84 -24.06 0.47
C VAL A 79 9.29 -24.47 0.70
N VAL A 80 9.90 -25.10 -0.31
CA VAL A 80 11.30 -25.50 -0.30
C VAL A 80 12.04 -24.77 -1.42
N THR A 81 13.11 -24.04 -1.10
CA THR A 81 13.91 -23.27 -2.06
C THR A 81 15.41 -23.46 -1.83
N GLY A 82 16.24 -23.06 -2.79
CA GLY A 82 17.70 -22.97 -2.64
C GLY A 82 18.22 -21.54 -2.44
N GLY A 83 17.34 -20.55 -2.28
CA GLY A 83 17.63 -19.11 -2.41
C GLY A 83 17.48 -18.57 -3.85
N PRO A 84 18.06 -17.39 -4.16
CA PRO A 84 17.97 -16.77 -5.49
C PRO A 84 18.40 -17.68 -6.64
N GLY A 85 17.70 -17.60 -7.77
CA GLY A 85 17.95 -18.42 -8.97
C GLY A 85 17.61 -19.92 -8.84
N SER A 86 17.13 -20.37 -7.68
CA SER A 86 16.79 -21.79 -7.44
C SER A 86 15.45 -22.21 -8.04
N CYS A 87 15.17 -23.51 -8.02
CA CYS A 87 13.90 -24.09 -8.42
C CYS A 87 13.02 -24.40 -7.18
N PRO A 88 12.09 -23.51 -6.77
CA PRO A 88 11.25 -23.75 -5.61
C PRO A 88 10.22 -24.85 -5.84
N VAL A 89 9.80 -25.51 -4.76
CA VAL A 89 8.70 -26.48 -4.73
C VAL A 89 7.68 -26.08 -3.67
N VAL A 90 6.40 -26.04 -4.05
CA VAL A 90 5.27 -25.69 -3.16
C VAL A 90 4.47 -26.95 -2.86
N LEU A 91 4.20 -27.21 -1.59
CA LEU A 91 3.71 -28.50 -1.07
C LEU A 91 2.55 -28.30 -0.08
N GLY A 92 1.71 -29.33 0.11
CA GLY A 92 0.64 -29.30 1.11
C GLY A 92 1.16 -29.33 2.57
N PRO A 93 0.30 -28.99 3.57
CA PRO A 93 0.73 -28.79 4.96
C PRO A 93 1.06 -30.10 5.71
N HIS A 94 0.76 -31.25 5.12
CA HIS A 94 1.15 -32.57 5.64
C HIS A 94 2.51 -33.06 5.08
N ALA A 95 3.12 -32.35 4.13
CA ALA A 95 4.43 -32.71 3.59
C ALA A 95 5.54 -32.59 4.67
N ARG A 96 6.47 -33.54 4.66
CA ARG A 96 7.66 -33.59 5.54
C ARG A 96 8.96 -33.85 4.78
N SER A 97 8.89 -34.16 3.48
CA SER A 97 10.04 -34.22 2.58
C SER A 97 9.63 -33.91 1.14
N THR A 98 10.61 -33.58 0.30
CA THR A 98 10.44 -33.40 -1.16
C THR A 98 11.76 -33.63 -1.91
N LEU A 99 11.69 -33.74 -3.23
CA LEU A 99 12.82 -33.55 -4.13
C LEU A 99 12.79 -32.12 -4.66
N MET A 100 13.75 -31.28 -4.25
CA MET A 100 13.96 -29.95 -4.83
C MET A 100 14.81 -30.08 -6.10
N PRO A 101 14.31 -29.69 -7.29
CA PRO A 101 15.09 -29.79 -8.53
C PRO A 101 16.26 -28.81 -8.55
N ALA A 102 17.38 -29.23 -9.16
CA ALA A 102 18.47 -28.32 -9.50
C ALA A 102 18.18 -27.64 -10.85
N ALA A 103 18.05 -26.31 -10.87
CA ALA A 103 17.75 -25.55 -12.09
C ALA A 103 18.97 -25.45 -13.02
N LYS A 104 18.78 -25.45 -14.35
CA LYS A 104 19.90 -25.30 -15.30
C LYS A 104 20.71 -24.03 -15.03
N GLY A 105 22.03 -24.20 -14.86
CA GLY A 105 22.98 -23.15 -14.49
C GLY A 105 23.28 -23.08 -12.98
N GLN A 106 22.49 -23.72 -12.13
CA GLN A 106 22.72 -23.77 -10.69
C GLN A 106 23.74 -24.86 -10.34
N SER A 107 24.92 -24.44 -9.87
CA SER A 107 26.01 -25.35 -9.44
C SER A 107 25.98 -25.66 -7.93
N TRP A 108 25.32 -24.82 -7.13
CA TRP A 108 25.18 -24.97 -5.68
C TRP A 108 23.80 -24.52 -5.20
N VAL A 109 23.33 -25.13 -4.11
CA VAL A 109 22.13 -24.72 -3.37
C VAL A 109 22.41 -24.60 -1.87
N ARG A 110 21.68 -23.74 -1.16
CA ARG A 110 21.46 -23.91 0.29
C ARG A 110 19.97 -24.13 0.53
N PRO A 111 19.52 -25.37 0.74
CA PRO A 111 18.11 -25.66 0.96
C PRO A 111 17.54 -24.85 2.13
N ARG A 112 16.36 -24.28 1.91
CA ARG A 112 15.57 -23.53 2.88
C ARG A 112 14.17 -24.14 2.90
N VAL A 113 13.55 -24.22 4.08
CA VAL A 113 12.14 -24.61 4.22
C VAL A 113 11.39 -23.51 4.96
N GLN A 114 10.23 -23.11 4.43
CA GLN A 114 9.31 -22.19 5.09
C GLN A 114 7.94 -22.85 5.21
N ALA A 115 7.30 -22.66 6.35
CA ALA A 115 5.87 -22.91 6.52
C ALA A 115 5.10 -21.69 5.98
N VAL A 116 3.86 -21.88 5.51
CA VAL A 116 3.00 -20.79 5.02
C VAL A 116 1.59 -20.96 5.58
N ASN A 117 0.97 -19.85 5.99
CA ASN A 117 -0.46 -19.75 6.26
C ASN A 117 -1.03 -18.47 5.61
N ALA A 118 -2.30 -18.13 5.88
CA ALA A 118 -2.95 -16.96 5.28
C ALA A 118 -2.19 -15.63 5.51
N TYR A 119 -1.52 -15.49 6.65
CA TYR A 119 -0.84 -14.26 7.07
C TYR A 119 0.59 -14.15 6.50
N GLY A 120 1.18 -15.27 6.06
CA GLY A 120 2.38 -15.27 5.24
C GLY A 120 3.32 -16.45 5.45
N TYR A 121 4.59 -16.23 5.11
CA TYR A 121 5.68 -17.20 5.22
C TYR A 121 6.33 -17.15 6.62
N SER A 122 6.78 -18.29 7.13
CA SER A 122 7.67 -18.35 8.29
C SER A 122 9.04 -17.77 7.98
N PRO A 123 9.86 -17.45 9.02
CA PRO A 123 11.30 -17.38 8.87
C PRO A 123 11.86 -18.66 8.21
N ALA A 124 12.94 -18.52 7.44
CA ALA A 124 13.49 -19.61 6.63
C ALA A 124 14.35 -20.57 7.47
N ALA A 125 13.88 -21.80 7.65
CA ALA A 125 14.65 -22.87 8.26
C ALA A 125 15.75 -23.34 7.30
N LEU A 126 17.01 -23.11 7.65
CA LEU A 126 18.16 -23.34 6.77
C LEU A 126 18.74 -24.75 6.92
N GLY A 127 19.02 -25.41 5.80
CA GLY A 127 19.91 -26.56 5.76
C GLY A 127 21.33 -26.19 6.24
N ALA A 128 21.94 -27.10 7.00
CA ALA A 128 23.18 -26.87 7.72
C ALA A 128 24.41 -26.58 6.82
N ARG A 129 24.39 -27.00 5.54
CA ARG A 129 25.51 -26.82 4.59
C ARG A 129 25.01 -26.34 3.22
N ARG A 130 25.89 -25.68 2.46
CA ARG A 130 25.73 -25.54 1.01
C ARG A 130 26.02 -26.89 0.35
N LEU A 131 25.25 -27.26 -0.68
CA LEU A 131 25.39 -28.52 -1.41
C LEU A 131 25.70 -28.25 -2.87
N ARG A 132 26.70 -28.94 -3.43
CA ARG A 132 26.98 -28.94 -4.87
C ARG A 132 25.89 -29.74 -5.57
N VAL A 133 25.41 -29.27 -6.71
CA VAL A 133 24.40 -29.96 -7.52
C VAL A 133 24.83 -30.03 -8.98
N ILE A 134 24.37 -31.08 -9.67
CA ILE A 134 24.54 -31.25 -11.11
C ILE A 134 23.15 -31.06 -11.72
N PRO A 135 22.84 -29.90 -12.33
CA PRO A 135 21.51 -29.60 -12.82
C PRO A 135 21.25 -30.27 -14.17
N GLY A 136 20.07 -30.89 -14.31
CA GLY A 136 19.58 -31.39 -15.59
C GLY A 136 18.97 -30.29 -16.46
N ASP A 137 18.74 -30.60 -17.74
CA ASP A 137 18.09 -29.67 -18.68
C ASP A 137 16.57 -29.54 -18.48
N ASP A 138 15.97 -30.38 -17.63
CA ASP A 138 14.53 -30.48 -17.42
C ASP A 138 13.91 -29.27 -16.72
N PHE A 139 14.70 -28.53 -15.92
CA PHE A 139 14.18 -27.47 -15.06
C PHE A 139 14.80 -26.10 -15.39
N ARG A 140 13.97 -25.06 -15.35
CA ARG A 140 14.36 -23.66 -15.46
C ARG A 140 13.82 -22.90 -14.27
N ASN A 141 14.69 -22.12 -13.65
CA ASN A 141 14.24 -20.96 -12.90
C ASN A 141 13.67 -19.91 -13.89
N VAL A 142 12.59 -19.25 -13.48
CA VAL A 142 12.11 -17.98 -14.02
C VAL A 142 11.98 -17.03 -12.84
N GLN A 143 12.56 -15.83 -12.93
CA GLN A 143 12.62 -14.89 -11.83
C GLN A 143 11.84 -13.63 -12.19
N ILE A 144 10.97 -13.14 -11.30
CA ILE A 144 10.31 -11.84 -11.46
C ILE A 144 10.78 -10.95 -10.31
N LEU A 145 11.30 -9.77 -10.65
CA LEU A 145 11.57 -8.68 -9.73
C LEU A 145 10.38 -7.72 -9.83
N GLN A 146 9.61 -7.56 -8.76
CA GLN A 146 8.44 -6.70 -8.77
C GLN A 146 8.46 -5.68 -7.62
N PHE A 147 7.91 -4.51 -7.91
CA PHE A 147 7.58 -3.49 -6.92
C PHE A 147 6.30 -2.74 -7.35
N SER A 148 5.81 -1.87 -6.48
CA SER A 148 4.61 -1.05 -6.64
C SER A 148 4.83 0.33 -6.02
N ASP A 149 3.93 1.26 -6.30
CA ASP A 149 3.76 2.50 -5.52
C ASP A 149 5.08 3.29 -5.40
N PHE A 150 5.89 3.28 -6.46
CA PHE A 150 7.23 3.87 -6.46
C PHE A 150 7.17 5.39 -6.35
N HIS A 151 6.07 6.02 -6.78
CA HIS A 151 5.81 7.47 -6.66
C HIS A 151 7.02 8.35 -6.98
N GLY A 152 7.79 8.02 -8.01
CA GLY A 152 9.01 8.76 -8.36
C GLY A 152 10.02 8.96 -7.22
N ALA A 153 10.12 8.03 -6.26
CA ALA A 153 11.07 8.06 -5.16
C ALA A 153 12.50 7.71 -5.64
N LEU A 154 13.08 8.59 -6.46
CA LEU A 154 14.36 8.32 -7.14
C LEU A 154 15.55 8.35 -6.20
N GLU A 155 15.40 9.01 -5.06
CA GLU A 155 16.45 9.35 -4.11
C GLU A 155 16.57 8.28 -3.02
N ALA A 156 17.81 7.98 -2.61
CA ALA A 156 18.07 7.07 -1.51
C ALA A 156 17.97 7.86 -0.18
N SER A 157 17.04 7.46 0.68
CA SER A 157 16.81 8.10 1.99
C SER A 157 17.07 7.10 3.12
N ASN A 158 16.63 7.39 4.35
CA ASN A 158 16.66 6.42 5.45
C ASN A 158 15.64 5.27 5.27
N SER A 159 14.54 5.51 4.54
CA SER A 159 13.54 4.49 4.19
C SER A 159 13.76 3.90 2.79
N ASN A 160 14.06 4.73 1.81
CA ASN A 160 14.00 4.37 0.39
C ASN A 160 15.35 3.80 -0.09
N ILE A 161 15.32 2.79 -0.96
CA ILE A 161 16.52 2.23 -1.59
C ILE A 161 17.14 3.24 -2.58
N GLY A 162 16.29 4.03 -3.26
CA GLY A 162 16.70 4.96 -4.31
C GLY A 162 16.98 4.26 -5.65
N ALA A 163 16.73 4.98 -6.74
CA ALA A 163 16.70 4.40 -8.09
C ALA A 163 18.02 3.76 -8.50
N ALA A 164 19.15 4.40 -8.17
CA ALA A 164 20.47 3.92 -8.57
C ALA A 164 20.91 2.64 -7.84
N VAL A 165 20.50 2.44 -6.58
CA VAL A 165 20.79 1.18 -5.87
C VAL A 165 19.86 0.06 -6.35
N LEU A 166 18.60 0.37 -6.67
CA LEU A 166 17.68 -0.58 -7.34
C LEU A 166 18.23 -1.05 -8.68
N SER A 167 18.76 -0.16 -9.53
CA SER A 167 19.41 -0.53 -10.80
C SER A 167 20.53 -1.58 -10.60
N THR A 168 21.47 -1.34 -9.67
CA THR A 168 22.53 -2.31 -9.35
C THR A 168 21.99 -3.60 -8.74
N ALA A 169 20.97 -3.52 -7.88
CA ALA A 169 20.35 -4.70 -7.26
C ALA A 169 19.66 -5.59 -8.31
N PHE A 170 18.97 -5.01 -9.29
CA PHE A 170 18.36 -5.76 -10.38
C PHE A 170 19.41 -6.36 -11.34
N GLU A 171 20.51 -5.66 -11.61
CA GLU A 171 21.65 -6.22 -12.37
C GLU A 171 22.41 -7.32 -11.61
N ARG A 172 22.45 -7.27 -10.27
CA ARG A 172 22.91 -8.40 -9.44
C ARG A 172 21.96 -9.58 -9.59
N ASP A 173 20.65 -9.34 -9.53
CA ASP A 173 19.64 -10.40 -9.55
C ASP A 173 19.49 -11.05 -10.95
N ARG A 174 19.74 -10.31 -12.03
CA ARG A 174 19.85 -10.84 -13.42
C ARG A 174 20.99 -11.83 -13.60
N LYS A 175 21.99 -11.84 -12.71
CA LYS A 175 23.09 -12.82 -12.69
C LYS A 175 22.70 -14.14 -12.02
N TYR A 176 21.67 -14.16 -11.15
CA TYR A 176 21.12 -15.40 -10.59
C TYR A 176 20.26 -16.18 -11.59
N SER A 177 19.65 -15.51 -12.58
CA SER A 177 18.84 -16.17 -13.60
C SER A 177 18.83 -15.44 -14.93
N LYS A 178 19.19 -16.15 -16.00
CA LYS A 178 19.05 -15.67 -17.39
C LYS A 178 17.58 -15.48 -17.83
N SER A 179 16.62 -15.89 -16.99
CA SER A 179 15.17 -15.73 -17.17
C SER A 179 14.59 -14.74 -16.15
N THR A 180 15.33 -13.69 -15.80
CA THR A 180 14.89 -12.60 -14.92
C THR A 180 14.08 -11.55 -15.70
N PHE A 181 12.94 -11.15 -15.17
CA PHE A 181 12.11 -10.06 -15.69
C PHE A 181 11.83 -9.05 -14.57
N THR A 182 11.71 -7.77 -14.91
CA THR A 182 11.38 -6.71 -13.95
C THR A 182 10.03 -6.10 -14.29
N ALA A 183 9.11 -6.04 -13.32
CA ALA A 183 7.74 -5.60 -13.54
C ALA A 183 7.22 -4.67 -12.43
N VAL A 184 6.27 -3.80 -12.75
CA VAL A 184 5.71 -2.83 -11.77
C VAL A 184 4.18 -2.93 -11.71
N SER A 185 3.64 -2.90 -10.48
CA SER A 185 2.21 -3.02 -10.19
C SER A 185 1.46 -1.69 -10.09
N GLY A 186 1.85 -0.70 -10.89
CA GLY A 186 1.22 0.63 -10.92
C GLY A 186 1.78 1.61 -9.88
N ASP A 187 1.30 2.85 -9.96
CA ASP A 187 1.71 4.02 -9.17
C ASP A 187 3.22 4.22 -9.16
N SER A 188 3.82 4.10 -10.35
CA SER A 188 5.18 4.54 -10.59
C SER A 188 5.28 6.06 -10.53
N ILE A 189 4.29 6.73 -11.09
CA ILE A 189 4.19 8.19 -11.24
C ILE A 189 2.95 8.72 -10.50
N GLY A 190 2.87 10.04 -10.33
CA GLY A 190 1.83 10.69 -9.51
C GLY A 190 2.03 10.45 -8.00
N GLY A 191 1.38 11.28 -7.17
CA GLY A 191 1.55 11.30 -5.72
C GLY A 191 3.01 11.43 -5.24
N ALA A 192 3.86 12.07 -6.06
CA ALA A 192 5.32 11.86 -6.10
C ALA A 192 6.15 13.05 -5.58
N PRO A 193 7.30 12.82 -4.91
CA PRO A 193 8.18 13.89 -4.45
C PRO A 193 8.65 14.84 -5.58
N PRO A 194 9.10 16.07 -5.24
CA PRO A 194 9.38 17.12 -6.21
C PRO A 194 10.39 16.75 -7.30
N ILE A 195 11.35 15.86 -7.03
CA ILE A 195 12.29 15.35 -8.04
C ILE A 195 11.62 14.63 -9.23
N SER A 196 10.37 14.16 -9.05
CA SER A 196 9.54 13.60 -10.11
C SER A 196 8.48 14.60 -10.56
N SER A 197 7.66 15.12 -9.63
CA SER A 197 6.47 15.91 -9.97
C SER A 197 6.79 17.29 -10.58
N ALA A 198 7.88 17.95 -10.17
CA ALA A 198 8.29 19.24 -10.74
C ALA A 198 8.89 19.14 -12.16
N PHE A 199 9.10 17.91 -12.65
CA PHE A 199 9.58 17.61 -14.02
C PHE A 199 8.59 16.73 -14.80
N GLU A 200 7.31 16.79 -14.42
CA GLU A 200 6.21 16.07 -15.07
C GLU A 200 6.42 14.54 -15.14
N GLU A 201 7.02 13.99 -14.08
CA GLU A 201 7.31 12.57 -13.88
C GLU A 201 8.23 11.90 -14.92
N ARG A 202 8.76 12.69 -15.86
CA ARG A 202 9.76 12.28 -16.87
C ARG A 202 11.02 11.65 -16.25
N PRO A 203 11.58 12.17 -15.14
CA PRO A 203 12.74 11.54 -14.46
C PRO A 203 12.45 10.12 -13.97
N THR A 204 11.20 9.83 -13.63
CA THR A 204 10.77 8.52 -13.14
C THR A 204 10.69 7.51 -14.27
N ILE A 205 10.15 7.88 -15.44
CA ILE A 205 10.20 7.02 -16.63
C ILE A 205 11.66 6.80 -17.06
N GLU A 206 12.54 7.79 -16.94
CA GLU A 206 13.98 7.64 -17.19
C GLU A 206 14.64 6.67 -16.18
N ALA A 207 14.30 6.75 -14.90
CA ALA A 207 14.76 5.81 -13.87
C ALA A 207 14.33 4.37 -14.15
N LEU A 208 13.04 4.13 -14.43
CA LEU A 208 12.52 2.79 -14.77
C LEU A 208 13.18 2.21 -16.04
N ASN A 209 13.49 3.07 -17.01
CA ASN A 209 14.22 2.72 -18.21
C ASN A 209 15.67 2.30 -17.93
N LEU A 210 16.35 2.92 -16.96
CA LEU A 210 17.72 2.59 -16.54
C LEU A 210 17.75 1.34 -15.64
N MET A 211 16.75 1.17 -14.77
CA MET A 211 16.54 -0.05 -13.98
C MET A 211 16.32 -1.29 -14.86
N GLY A 212 15.91 -1.13 -16.11
CA GLY A 212 15.60 -2.23 -17.03
C GLY A 212 14.25 -2.90 -16.73
N VAL A 213 13.21 -2.11 -16.44
CA VAL A 213 11.83 -2.61 -16.37
C VAL A 213 11.42 -3.23 -17.72
N ASP A 214 10.64 -4.31 -17.68
CA ASP A 214 10.05 -4.97 -18.86
C ASP A 214 8.58 -4.57 -19.07
N VAL A 215 7.81 -4.47 -17.99
CA VAL A 215 6.36 -4.27 -18.01
C VAL A 215 5.87 -3.44 -16.82
N SER A 216 4.93 -2.51 -17.04
CA SER A 216 4.11 -1.91 -15.97
C SER A 216 2.61 -2.11 -16.23
N THR A 217 1.83 -2.26 -15.15
CA THR A 217 0.40 -1.92 -15.17
C THR A 217 0.20 -0.45 -14.79
N PHE A 218 -1.05 -0.01 -14.78
CA PHE A 218 -1.49 1.29 -14.27
C PHE A 218 -2.11 1.11 -12.88
N GLY A 219 -1.76 2.01 -11.97
CA GLY A 219 -2.50 2.31 -10.76
C GLY A 219 -3.40 3.54 -10.92
N ASN A 220 -3.84 4.16 -9.82
CA ASN A 220 -4.62 5.39 -9.87
C ASN A 220 -3.76 6.62 -10.18
N HIS A 221 -2.60 6.76 -9.55
CA HIS A 221 -1.76 7.96 -9.66
C HIS A 221 -1.09 8.11 -11.06
N GLU A 222 -1.07 7.05 -11.88
CA GLU A 222 -0.83 7.18 -13.33
C GLU A 222 -1.83 8.11 -14.06
N HIS A 223 -2.99 8.42 -13.47
CA HIS A 223 -4.02 9.33 -14.01
C HIS A 223 -4.18 10.61 -13.16
N ASP A 224 -3.18 10.98 -12.35
CA ASP A 224 -3.10 12.30 -11.66
C ASP A 224 -3.12 13.47 -12.66
N ARG A 225 -2.64 13.23 -13.88
CA ARG A 225 -2.64 14.18 -15.01
C ARG A 225 -3.41 13.58 -16.18
N THR A 226 -3.85 14.44 -17.10
CA THR A 226 -4.69 14.06 -18.25
C THR A 226 -4.11 12.93 -19.13
N LEU A 227 -4.97 12.24 -19.87
CA LEU A 227 -4.56 11.24 -20.87
C LEU A 227 -3.64 11.79 -21.97
N ALA A 228 -3.52 13.12 -22.14
CA ALA A 228 -2.50 13.72 -23.00
C ALA A 228 -1.08 13.59 -22.41
N HIS A 229 -0.94 13.77 -21.10
CA HIS A 229 0.31 13.56 -20.38
C HIS A 229 0.70 12.08 -20.29
N LEU A 230 -0.25 11.22 -19.90
CA LEU A 230 0.01 9.78 -19.75
C LEU A 230 0.51 9.14 -21.05
N ARG A 231 0.04 9.60 -22.22
CA ARG A 231 0.58 9.21 -23.53
C ARG A 231 2.04 9.59 -23.74
N GLN A 232 2.52 10.70 -23.17
CA GLN A 232 3.94 11.06 -23.20
C GLN A 232 4.78 10.10 -22.34
N MET A 233 4.31 9.75 -21.15
CA MET A 233 4.98 8.77 -20.28
C MET A 233 5.07 7.39 -20.96
N ILE A 234 3.98 6.97 -21.61
CA ILE A 234 3.93 5.77 -22.46
C ILE A 234 4.98 5.86 -23.61
N ASP A 235 5.10 7.00 -24.30
CA ASP A 235 6.07 7.20 -25.39
C ASP A 235 7.54 7.33 -24.94
N LEU A 236 7.80 7.73 -23.69
CA LEU A 236 9.13 7.76 -23.07
C LEU A 236 9.57 6.39 -22.55
N SER A 237 8.63 5.44 -22.39
CA SER A 237 8.91 4.11 -21.83
C SER A 237 9.65 3.20 -22.82
N LYS A 238 10.73 2.56 -22.37
CA LYS A 238 11.36 1.41 -23.05
C LYS A 238 10.69 0.08 -22.67
N PHE A 239 9.95 0.08 -21.56
CA PHE A 239 9.11 -1.02 -21.09
C PHE A 239 7.71 -0.99 -21.70
N LYS A 240 6.96 -2.08 -21.52
CA LYS A 240 5.62 -2.25 -22.10
C LYS A 240 4.51 -1.94 -21.08
N TRP A 241 3.45 -1.27 -21.51
CA TRP A 241 2.29 -1.01 -20.66
C TRP A 241 1.17 -2.04 -20.87
N THR A 242 0.56 -2.52 -19.79
CA THR A 242 -0.54 -3.50 -19.86
C THR A 242 -1.67 -3.19 -18.89
N VAL A 243 -2.93 -3.30 -19.33
CA VAL A 243 -4.12 -3.32 -18.44
C VAL A 243 -5.32 -3.99 -19.12
N ALA A 244 -6.03 -4.84 -18.39
CA ALA A 244 -7.10 -5.70 -18.91
C ALA A 244 -8.51 -5.24 -18.53
N ASN A 245 -8.69 -4.46 -17.45
CA ASN A 245 -10.00 -4.09 -16.91
C ASN A 245 -10.52 -2.70 -17.33
N TYR A 246 -9.91 -2.05 -18.33
CA TYR A 246 -10.41 -0.80 -18.90
C TYR A 246 -11.41 -1.05 -20.04
N SER A 247 -12.45 -0.22 -20.15
CA SER A 247 -13.46 -0.28 -21.23
C SER A 247 -12.87 -0.05 -22.63
N THR A 248 -11.77 0.70 -22.73
CA THR A 248 -11.03 0.91 -23.97
C THR A 248 -9.55 1.19 -23.68
N LEU A 249 -8.68 0.82 -24.62
CA LEU A 249 -7.24 1.17 -24.60
C LEU A 249 -6.86 2.18 -25.69
N ALA A 250 -7.81 2.61 -26.54
CA ALA A 250 -7.55 3.55 -27.62
C ALA A 250 -6.96 4.90 -27.15
N PRO A 251 -7.38 5.48 -26.00
CA PRO A 251 -6.76 6.71 -25.48
C PRO A 251 -5.33 6.52 -24.97
N LEU A 252 -4.89 5.28 -24.72
CA LEU A 252 -3.58 4.93 -24.19
C LEU A 252 -2.60 4.50 -25.30
N LYS A 253 -2.78 5.10 -26.49
CA LYS A 253 -1.87 5.01 -27.63
C LYS A 253 -1.12 6.33 -27.75
N GLY A 254 0.19 6.28 -27.50
CA GLY A 254 1.12 7.35 -27.84
C GLY A 254 1.50 7.33 -29.33
N LYS A 255 2.45 8.18 -29.72
CA LYS A 255 3.01 8.28 -31.07
C LYS A 255 3.98 7.12 -31.38
N LYS A 256 4.66 6.59 -30.37
CA LYS A 256 5.67 5.52 -30.45
C LYS A 256 5.19 4.22 -29.81
N ASN A 257 4.55 4.33 -28.65
CA ASN A 257 4.16 3.19 -27.81
C ASN A 257 2.64 3.09 -27.60
N SER A 258 2.17 1.94 -27.12
CA SER A 258 0.76 1.71 -26.82
C SER A 258 0.55 0.65 -25.74
N THR A 259 -0.45 0.88 -24.89
CA THR A 259 -0.92 -0.08 -23.89
C THR A 259 -1.61 -1.27 -24.55
N ARG A 260 -1.45 -2.47 -23.97
CA ARG A 260 -2.09 -3.70 -24.45
C ARG A 260 -2.88 -4.40 -23.34
N SER A 261 -3.87 -5.22 -23.71
CA SER A 261 -4.66 -5.96 -22.72
C SER A 261 -3.92 -7.15 -22.06
N TYR A 262 -2.81 -7.56 -22.66
CA TYR A 262 -1.75 -8.37 -22.07
C TYR A 262 -0.47 -8.15 -22.90
N VAL A 263 0.69 -8.49 -22.35
CA VAL A 263 1.96 -8.50 -23.08
C VAL A 263 2.72 -9.80 -22.85
N ILE A 264 3.51 -10.24 -23.83
CA ILE A 264 4.46 -11.35 -23.67
C ILE A 264 5.88 -10.80 -23.85
N VAL A 265 6.79 -11.27 -22.99
CA VAL A 265 8.23 -10.97 -23.03
C VAL A 265 8.99 -12.29 -23.10
N LYS A 266 10.01 -12.36 -23.98
CA LYS A 266 10.84 -13.56 -24.18
C LYS A 266 12.27 -13.28 -23.71
N ARG A 267 12.74 -13.98 -22.68
CA ARG A 267 14.13 -13.91 -22.16
C ARG A 267 14.53 -15.29 -21.62
N GLY A 268 15.82 -15.63 -21.62
CA GLY A 268 16.32 -16.92 -21.10
C GLY A 268 15.83 -18.18 -21.82
N GLY A 269 15.19 -18.03 -23.00
CA GLY A 269 14.50 -19.12 -23.70
C GLY A 269 13.12 -19.45 -23.13
N VAL A 270 12.51 -18.54 -22.36
CA VAL A 270 11.17 -18.63 -21.75
C VAL A 270 10.32 -17.44 -22.20
N LYS A 271 9.01 -17.65 -22.38
CA LYS A 271 7.99 -16.62 -22.61
C LYS A 271 7.17 -16.39 -21.34
N VAL A 272 7.23 -15.18 -20.78
CA VAL A 272 6.36 -14.76 -19.66
C VAL A 272 5.29 -13.81 -20.19
N GLY A 273 4.03 -14.14 -19.90
CA GLY A 273 2.88 -13.26 -20.11
C GLY A 273 2.60 -12.41 -18.88
N PHE A 274 2.30 -11.14 -19.08
CA PHE A 274 1.91 -10.20 -18.03
C PHE A 274 0.54 -9.63 -18.37
N VAL A 275 -0.34 -9.57 -17.37
CA VAL A 275 -1.70 -9.05 -17.48
C VAL A 275 -1.91 -8.01 -16.37
N GLY A 276 -2.25 -6.79 -16.76
CA GLY A 276 -2.46 -5.69 -15.82
C GLY A 276 -3.90 -5.55 -15.34
N MET A 277 -4.09 -5.01 -14.15
CA MET A 277 -5.37 -4.56 -13.60
C MET A 277 -5.13 -3.30 -12.76
N ASN A 278 -6.02 -2.32 -12.88
CA ASN A 278 -6.05 -1.13 -12.01
C ASN A 278 -7.16 -1.25 -10.94
N THR A 279 -7.08 -0.48 -9.85
CA THR A 279 -8.19 -0.29 -8.91
C THR A 279 -9.35 0.47 -9.59
N PRO A 280 -10.62 0.03 -9.43
CA PRO A 280 -11.78 0.78 -9.91
C PRO A 280 -11.95 2.12 -9.15
N GLU A 281 -11.36 2.22 -7.95
CA GLU A 281 -11.36 3.42 -7.11
C GLU A 281 -10.59 4.59 -7.74
N THR A 282 -9.81 4.37 -8.81
CA THR A 282 -9.17 5.44 -9.60
C THR A 282 -10.17 6.54 -9.96
N THR A 283 -11.44 6.18 -10.23
CA THR A 283 -12.52 7.12 -10.56
C THR A 283 -12.80 8.14 -9.44
N ASP A 284 -12.58 7.74 -8.19
CA ASP A 284 -12.81 8.57 -6.99
C ASP A 284 -11.52 9.23 -6.47
N LEU A 285 -10.35 8.77 -6.94
CA LEU A 285 -9.02 9.09 -6.42
C LEU A 285 -8.19 10.05 -7.29
N VAL A 286 -8.67 10.38 -8.50
CA VAL A 286 -8.00 11.35 -9.40
C VAL A 286 -8.95 12.51 -9.73
N LYS A 287 -8.38 13.62 -10.22
CA LYS A 287 -9.18 14.79 -10.60
C LYS A 287 -10.26 14.40 -11.64
N PRO A 288 -11.55 14.72 -11.41
CA PRO A 288 -12.60 14.48 -12.39
C PRO A 288 -12.27 15.04 -13.77
N GLY A 289 -12.57 14.27 -14.82
CA GLY A 289 -12.19 14.55 -16.20
C GLY A 289 -10.81 14.03 -16.63
N ASN A 290 -9.90 13.63 -15.73
CA ASN A 290 -8.59 13.06 -16.14
C ASN A 290 -8.72 11.74 -16.92
N LEU A 291 -9.83 10.99 -16.74
CA LEU A 291 -10.14 9.76 -17.49
C LEU A 291 -10.89 10.00 -18.81
N ASP A 292 -11.22 11.26 -19.15
CA ASP A 292 -11.98 11.58 -20.36
C ASP A 292 -11.10 11.64 -21.60
N TYR A 293 -11.59 11.06 -22.69
CA TYR A 293 -10.92 11.04 -24.00
C TYR A 293 -11.73 11.67 -25.13
N ALA A 294 -13.01 11.99 -24.88
CA ALA A 294 -13.88 12.82 -25.71
C ALA A 294 -15.08 13.28 -24.86
N ALA A 295 -15.85 14.26 -25.35
CA ALA A 295 -17.06 14.72 -24.67
C ALA A 295 -18.02 13.56 -24.33
N GLY A 296 -18.38 13.44 -23.05
CA GLY A 296 -19.23 12.36 -22.52
C GLY A 296 -18.60 10.96 -22.53
N LYS A 297 -17.27 10.83 -22.70
CA LYS A 297 -16.58 9.54 -22.85
C LYS A 297 -15.33 9.42 -21.96
N ALA A 298 -15.55 8.84 -20.79
CA ALA A 298 -14.52 8.39 -19.85
C ALA A 298 -14.02 6.96 -20.14
N ILE A 299 -12.77 6.67 -19.79
CA ILE A 299 -12.32 5.29 -19.52
C ILE A 299 -13.08 4.79 -18.28
N LYS A 300 -13.77 3.66 -18.40
CA LYS A 300 -14.42 2.98 -17.27
C LYS A 300 -13.55 1.81 -16.80
N ILE A 301 -13.38 1.67 -15.49
CA ILE A 301 -12.47 0.70 -14.88
C ILE A 301 -13.28 -0.36 -14.14
N GLY A 302 -13.22 -1.60 -14.62
CA GLY A 302 -14.04 -2.71 -14.10
C GLY A 302 -13.49 -3.31 -12.82
N ALA A 303 -14.33 -3.41 -11.79
CA ALA A 303 -13.99 -4.05 -10.51
C ALA A 303 -13.83 -5.58 -10.59
N GLY A 304 -14.50 -6.24 -11.55
CA GLY A 304 -14.54 -7.70 -11.67
C GLY A 304 -13.34 -8.30 -12.43
N VAL A 305 -12.79 -9.40 -11.92
CA VAL A 305 -11.59 -10.07 -12.47
C VAL A 305 -11.79 -10.79 -13.81
N GLY A 306 -13.02 -10.91 -14.32
CA GLY A 306 -13.35 -11.71 -15.50
C GLY A 306 -12.59 -11.29 -16.76
N SER A 307 -12.36 -9.98 -16.94
CA SER A 307 -11.54 -9.42 -18.01
C SER A 307 -10.06 -9.86 -17.87
N VAL A 308 -9.50 -9.76 -16.66
CA VAL A 308 -8.14 -10.19 -16.33
C VAL A 308 -7.95 -11.68 -16.61
N GLN A 309 -8.87 -12.53 -16.15
CA GLN A 309 -8.85 -13.98 -16.41
C GLN A 309 -8.91 -14.29 -17.91
N ALA A 310 -9.81 -13.64 -18.66
CA ALA A 310 -9.89 -13.83 -20.11
C ALA A 310 -8.58 -13.48 -20.85
N LYS A 311 -7.82 -12.49 -20.35
CA LYS A 311 -6.50 -12.11 -20.89
C LYS A 311 -5.36 -13.01 -20.42
N ILE A 312 -5.44 -13.57 -19.20
CA ILE A 312 -4.56 -14.67 -18.75
C ILE A 312 -4.69 -15.88 -19.69
N ASP A 313 -5.93 -16.30 -19.98
CA ASP A 313 -6.19 -17.42 -20.88
C ASP A 313 -5.80 -17.12 -22.33
N ALA A 314 -5.91 -15.85 -22.78
CA ALA A 314 -5.38 -15.41 -24.07
C ALA A 314 -3.85 -15.47 -24.12
N ALA A 315 -3.15 -14.99 -23.10
CA ALA A 315 -1.69 -15.08 -23.01
C ALA A 315 -1.18 -16.54 -22.99
N ARG A 316 -1.92 -17.44 -22.32
CA ARG A 316 -1.67 -18.89 -22.38
C ARG A 316 -1.87 -19.46 -23.78
N ARG A 317 -2.95 -19.11 -24.48
CA ARG A 317 -3.17 -19.53 -25.89
C ARG A 317 -2.12 -18.97 -26.85
N ALA A 318 -1.61 -17.76 -26.61
CA ALA A 318 -0.46 -17.19 -27.32
C ALA A 318 0.91 -17.82 -26.94
N GLY A 319 0.89 -18.89 -26.14
CA GLY A 319 2.06 -19.71 -25.82
C GLY A 319 2.97 -19.14 -24.74
N ALA A 320 2.42 -18.44 -23.73
CA ALA A 320 3.20 -18.05 -22.54
C ALA A 320 3.44 -19.25 -21.60
N ASP A 321 4.72 -19.56 -21.34
CA ASP A 321 5.17 -20.64 -20.44
C ASP A 321 4.80 -20.34 -18.97
N VAL A 322 4.77 -19.05 -18.62
CA VAL A 322 4.39 -18.50 -17.31
C VAL A 322 3.46 -17.31 -17.54
N VAL A 323 2.48 -17.09 -16.67
CA VAL A 323 1.69 -15.84 -16.65
C VAL A 323 1.68 -15.24 -15.24
N ILE A 324 1.86 -13.93 -15.17
CA ILE A 324 1.85 -13.09 -13.97
C ILE A 324 0.73 -12.06 -14.08
N ALA A 325 -0.01 -11.83 -13.00
CA ALA A 325 -0.93 -10.70 -12.89
C ALA A 325 -0.25 -9.55 -12.12
N LEU A 326 -0.26 -8.36 -12.72
CA LEU A 326 0.17 -7.11 -12.09
C LEU A 326 -1.13 -6.36 -11.75
N VAL A 327 -1.47 -6.28 -10.48
CA VAL A 327 -2.77 -5.80 -10.02
C VAL A 327 -2.53 -4.64 -9.07
N HIS A 328 -2.93 -3.44 -9.46
CA HIS A 328 -2.92 -2.31 -8.54
C HIS A 328 -4.10 -2.42 -7.58
N GLN A 329 -3.94 -3.30 -6.60
CA GLN A 329 -4.83 -3.58 -5.47
C GLN A 329 -4.02 -4.08 -4.29
N GLY A 330 -4.51 -3.80 -3.09
CA GLY A 330 -3.78 -4.04 -1.85
C GLY A 330 -4.35 -5.11 -0.92
N TRP A 331 -3.52 -5.53 0.04
CA TRP A 331 -3.91 -6.20 1.28
C TRP A 331 -4.32 -5.14 2.32
N SER A 332 -5.34 -5.43 3.13
CA SER A 332 -5.91 -4.44 4.05
C SER A 332 -5.66 -4.77 5.52
N SER A 333 -5.87 -6.02 5.92
CA SER A 333 -5.79 -6.44 7.32
C SER A 333 -5.68 -7.96 7.47
N ASN A 334 -5.41 -8.41 8.69
CA ASN A 334 -5.37 -9.81 9.09
C ASN A 334 -6.34 -10.00 10.26
N GLU A 335 -7.48 -10.66 10.04
CA GLU A 335 -8.61 -10.70 10.97
C GLU A 335 -9.30 -12.07 10.95
N GLY A 336 -9.75 -12.57 12.11
CA GLY A 336 -10.52 -13.83 12.19
C GLY A 336 -9.83 -15.04 11.58
N GLY A 337 -8.49 -15.06 11.55
CA GLY A 337 -7.69 -16.09 10.90
C GLY A 337 -7.57 -15.98 9.37
N LYS A 338 -7.98 -14.86 8.76
CA LYS A 338 -7.96 -14.59 7.32
C LYS A 338 -7.13 -13.35 7.00
N ALA A 339 -6.39 -13.39 5.90
CA ALA A 339 -5.88 -12.17 5.28
C ALA A 339 -6.99 -11.55 4.44
N LEU A 340 -7.21 -10.25 4.57
CA LEU A 340 -8.28 -9.49 3.93
C LEU A 340 -7.72 -8.44 2.97
N GLY A 341 -8.56 -8.03 2.02
CA GLY A 341 -8.26 -6.98 1.05
C GLY A 341 -8.51 -7.40 -0.40
N PRO A 342 -8.66 -6.42 -1.32
CA PRO A 342 -8.91 -6.71 -2.73
C PRO A 342 -7.81 -7.58 -3.38
N LEU A 343 -6.53 -7.42 -3.03
CA LEU A 343 -5.43 -8.24 -3.55
C LEU A 343 -5.64 -9.73 -3.26
N VAL A 344 -5.96 -10.07 -2.00
CA VAL A 344 -6.20 -11.46 -1.58
C VAL A 344 -7.42 -12.03 -2.30
N THR A 345 -8.44 -11.20 -2.50
CA THR A 345 -9.68 -11.56 -3.21
C THR A 345 -9.41 -11.88 -4.69
N VAL A 346 -8.70 -10.99 -5.40
CA VAL A 346 -8.28 -11.21 -6.80
C VAL A 346 -7.37 -12.43 -6.90
N ALA A 347 -6.40 -12.58 -5.98
CA ALA A 347 -5.47 -13.71 -5.97
C ALA A 347 -6.14 -15.07 -5.71
N GLY A 348 -7.26 -15.11 -4.98
CA GLY A 348 -8.06 -16.32 -4.78
C GLY A 348 -8.97 -16.69 -5.96
N GLN A 349 -9.35 -15.72 -6.79
CA GLN A 349 -10.25 -15.93 -7.93
C GLN A 349 -9.51 -16.33 -9.22
N LEU A 350 -8.32 -15.75 -9.47
CA LEU A 350 -7.55 -15.97 -10.70
C LEU A 350 -6.93 -17.38 -10.78
N ARG A 351 -6.83 -17.92 -12.01
CA ARG A 351 -6.39 -19.30 -12.30
C ARG A 351 -5.36 -19.35 -13.42
N ARG A 352 -4.54 -20.41 -13.44
CA ARG A 352 -3.51 -20.72 -14.46
C ARG A 352 -2.33 -19.73 -14.53
N ILE A 353 -2.12 -18.96 -13.48
CA ILE A 353 -0.99 -18.03 -13.29
C ILE A 353 0.06 -18.60 -12.31
N ALA A 354 1.20 -17.93 -12.18
CA ALA A 354 2.22 -18.25 -11.18
C ALA A 354 2.17 -17.32 -9.96
N GLY A 355 1.79 -16.05 -10.16
CA GLY A 355 1.58 -15.12 -9.05
C GLY A 355 0.81 -13.86 -9.43
N VAL A 356 0.38 -13.16 -8.39
CA VAL A 356 -0.42 -11.92 -8.38
C VAL A 356 0.30 -10.89 -7.52
N TYR A 357 0.54 -9.71 -8.08
CA TYR A 357 1.39 -8.70 -7.47
C TYR A 357 0.64 -7.39 -7.28
N GLY A 358 0.45 -7.01 -6.01
CA GLY A 358 -0.33 -5.89 -5.51
C GLY A 358 0.36 -4.52 -5.57
N GLY A 359 -0.34 -3.54 -5.03
CA GLY A 359 0.08 -2.16 -4.74
C GLY A 359 -1.04 -1.43 -3.98
N HIS A 360 -1.19 -0.13 -4.16
CA HIS A 360 -2.29 0.73 -3.68
C HIS A 360 -2.33 0.99 -2.16
N THR A 361 -2.25 -0.05 -1.32
CA THR A 361 -2.30 0.13 0.15
C THR A 361 -0.94 0.37 0.80
N HIS A 362 0.15 0.25 0.03
CA HIS A 362 1.54 0.46 0.46
C HIS A 362 2.02 -0.55 1.52
N GLN A 363 1.37 -1.70 1.67
CA GLN A 363 1.61 -2.65 2.75
C GLN A 363 2.53 -3.81 2.33
N PRO A 364 3.39 -4.32 3.24
CA PRO A 364 4.14 -5.54 3.00
C PRO A 364 3.24 -6.77 3.22
N TYR A 365 2.75 -7.39 2.14
CA TYR A 365 2.06 -8.68 2.20
C TYR A 365 2.79 -9.72 1.35
N MET A 366 2.99 -10.95 1.83
CA MET A 366 3.49 -12.07 1.02
C MET A 366 2.93 -13.41 1.54
N SER A 367 2.22 -14.15 0.68
CA SER A 367 1.70 -15.51 0.99
C SER A 367 1.47 -16.35 -0.27
N ILE A 368 0.84 -17.53 -0.12
CA ILE A 368 0.32 -18.35 -1.21
C ILE A 368 -1.21 -18.45 -1.06
N VAL A 369 -1.93 -17.73 -1.90
CA VAL A 369 -3.40 -17.72 -1.92
C VAL A 369 -3.88 -18.83 -2.86
N GLY A 370 -4.43 -19.90 -2.29
CA GLY A 370 -4.87 -21.10 -3.02
C GLY A 370 -3.70 -21.88 -3.64
N SER A 371 -3.36 -21.52 -4.88
CA SER A 371 -2.20 -22.03 -5.64
C SER A 371 -1.24 -20.93 -6.13
N ASN A 372 -1.63 -19.67 -5.96
CA ASN A 372 -0.96 -18.52 -6.56
C ASN A 372 -0.02 -17.87 -5.54
N SER A 373 1.22 -17.53 -5.91
CA SER A 373 2.05 -16.66 -5.08
C SER A 373 1.41 -15.26 -5.07
N ALA A 374 1.13 -14.70 -3.90
CA ALA A 374 0.52 -13.37 -3.76
C ALA A 374 1.47 -12.48 -2.97
N ALA A 375 1.76 -11.28 -3.47
CA ALA A 375 2.65 -10.33 -2.79
C ALA A 375 2.31 -8.88 -3.08
N GLU A 376 2.65 -7.99 -2.14
CA GLU A 376 2.63 -6.53 -2.21
C GLU A 376 3.94 -6.01 -1.60
N THR A 377 4.35 -4.81 -2.00
CA THR A 377 5.58 -4.15 -1.53
C THR A 377 5.24 -2.80 -0.91
N ARG A 378 5.98 -2.40 0.13
CA ARG A 378 5.96 -1.01 0.59
C ARG A 378 6.34 -0.05 -0.54
N ASN A 379 5.69 1.11 -0.52
CA ASN A 379 5.84 2.18 -1.50
C ASN A 379 7.24 2.83 -1.49
N SER A 380 7.46 3.77 -2.41
CA SER A 380 8.67 4.60 -2.52
C SER A 380 9.98 3.79 -2.67
N GLY A 381 9.89 2.55 -3.15
CA GLY A 381 11.05 1.69 -3.34
C GLY A 381 11.79 1.37 -2.03
N GLN A 382 11.07 1.20 -0.92
CA GLN A 382 11.64 0.74 0.37
C GLN A 382 12.11 -0.73 0.31
N GLN A 383 11.43 -1.53 -0.52
CA GLN A 383 11.69 -2.95 -0.75
C GLN A 383 11.26 -3.34 -2.17
N TYR A 384 11.66 -4.53 -2.64
CA TYR A 384 11.05 -5.17 -3.80
C TYR A 384 10.80 -6.66 -3.53
N SER A 385 9.91 -7.29 -4.30
CA SER A 385 9.68 -8.74 -4.26
C SER A 385 10.54 -9.46 -5.30
N ARG A 386 11.18 -10.57 -4.90
CA ARG A 386 11.90 -11.49 -5.78
C ARG A 386 11.14 -12.81 -5.85
N LEU A 387 10.30 -12.98 -6.87
CA LEU A 387 9.66 -14.25 -7.18
C LEU A 387 10.66 -15.20 -7.84
N GLN A 388 10.79 -16.40 -7.30
CA GLN A 388 11.38 -17.56 -7.99
C GLN A 388 10.26 -18.49 -8.47
N ILE A 389 10.35 -18.98 -9.70
CA ILE A 389 9.40 -19.94 -10.29
C ILE A 389 10.19 -21.12 -10.85
N CYS A 390 9.79 -22.35 -10.52
CA CYS A 390 10.36 -23.55 -11.11
C CYS A 390 9.49 -24.07 -12.25
N LEU A 391 9.94 -23.86 -13.49
CA LEU A 391 9.30 -24.35 -14.71
C LEU A 391 9.95 -25.67 -15.16
N ASN A 392 9.16 -26.74 -15.22
CA ASN A 392 9.56 -28.01 -15.83
C ASN A 392 9.36 -27.93 -17.35
N ARG A 393 10.46 -28.03 -18.11
CA ARG A 393 10.51 -27.87 -19.57
C ARG A 393 10.03 -29.08 -20.36
N LYS A 394 9.98 -30.28 -19.75
CA LYS A 394 9.42 -31.49 -20.37
C LYS A 394 7.88 -31.51 -20.33
N THR A 395 7.28 -30.92 -19.30
CA THR A 395 5.82 -31.00 -19.05
C THR A 395 5.09 -29.67 -19.21
N GLY A 396 5.81 -28.55 -19.30
CA GLY A 396 5.24 -27.19 -19.28
C GLY A 396 4.64 -26.78 -17.92
N LYS A 397 4.78 -27.60 -16.87
CA LYS A 397 4.18 -27.37 -15.56
C LYS A 397 5.11 -26.59 -14.64
N ILE A 398 4.52 -25.80 -13.74
CA ILE A 398 5.21 -25.13 -12.64
C ILE A 398 5.16 -26.05 -11.41
N THR A 399 6.31 -26.34 -10.78
CA THR A 399 6.37 -27.15 -9.54
C THR A 399 6.37 -26.30 -8.26
N GLY A 400 6.57 -25.00 -8.40
CA GLY A 400 6.52 -24.04 -7.31
C GLY A 400 6.76 -22.61 -7.78
N ALA A 401 6.14 -21.68 -7.07
CA ALA A 401 6.34 -20.24 -7.19
C ALA A 401 6.45 -19.71 -5.75
N ALA A 402 7.50 -18.95 -5.45
CA ALA A 402 7.78 -18.46 -4.10
C ALA A 402 8.40 -17.07 -4.15
N ALA A 403 7.79 -16.10 -3.47
CA ALA A 403 8.32 -14.76 -3.30
C ALA A 403 9.15 -14.64 -2.00
N GLU A 404 10.23 -13.89 -2.07
CA GLU A 404 10.92 -13.31 -0.91
C GLU A 404 10.90 -11.77 -1.05
N ALA A 405 10.81 -11.05 0.08
CA ALA A 405 11.07 -9.62 0.10
C ALA A 405 12.58 -9.38 0.01
N VAL A 406 12.96 -8.21 -0.48
CA VAL A 406 14.34 -7.72 -0.50
C VAL A 406 14.31 -6.27 -0.02
N ASP A 407 14.68 -6.08 1.24
CA ASP A 407 14.55 -4.80 1.93
C ASP A 407 15.83 -3.97 1.82
N ARG A 408 15.72 -2.64 2.00
CA ARG A 408 16.87 -1.70 2.02
C ARG A 408 18.06 -2.17 2.85
N ALA A 409 17.84 -2.86 3.97
CA ALA A 409 18.90 -3.39 4.83
C ALA A 409 19.81 -4.42 4.11
N GLU A 410 19.27 -5.26 3.23
CA GLU A 410 20.05 -6.23 2.43
C GLU A 410 20.88 -5.57 1.30
N LEU A 411 20.65 -4.28 1.06
CA LEU A 411 21.25 -3.50 -0.02
C LEU A 411 22.25 -2.46 0.48
N ALA A 412 22.48 -2.35 1.79
CA ALA A 412 23.35 -1.33 2.39
C ALA A 412 24.81 -1.33 1.89
N SER A 413 25.29 -2.44 1.31
CA SER A 413 26.62 -2.58 0.70
C SER A 413 26.61 -2.52 -0.84
N VAL A 414 25.46 -2.32 -1.47
CA VAL A 414 25.29 -2.25 -2.92
C VAL A 414 25.60 -0.84 -3.41
N LYS A 415 26.64 -0.71 -4.25
CA LYS A 415 27.00 0.59 -4.85
C LYS A 415 25.90 1.08 -5.81
N PRO A 416 25.54 2.38 -5.79
CA PRO A 416 24.65 2.97 -6.79
C PRO A 416 25.17 2.77 -8.22
N ASP A 417 24.27 2.54 -9.17
CA ASP A 417 24.58 2.53 -10.60
C ASP A 417 25.02 3.93 -11.06
N PRO A 418 26.20 4.08 -11.70
CA PRO A 418 26.73 5.40 -12.07
C PRO A 418 25.86 6.20 -13.05
N ALA A 419 25.16 5.54 -13.98
CA ALA A 419 24.32 6.24 -14.96
C ALA A 419 23.04 6.76 -14.31
N THR A 420 22.37 5.93 -13.52
CA THR A 420 21.17 6.28 -12.75
C THR A 420 21.49 7.34 -11.69
N ALA A 421 22.62 7.23 -10.99
CA ALA A 421 23.06 8.22 -10.00
C ALA A 421 23.33 9.59 -10.65
N LYS A 422 23.98 9.62 -11.83
CA LYS A 422 24.21 10.86 -12.58
C LYS A 422 22.91 11.51 -13.06
N MET A 423 21.93 10.71 -13.47
CA MET A 423 20.59 11.20 -13.84
C MET A 423 19.89 11.85 -12.64
N VAL A 424 19.82 11.16 -11.50
CA VAL A 424 19.20 11.69 -10.26
C VAL A 424 19.87 12.98 -9.82
N ALA A 425 21.20 13.02 -9.73
CA ALA A 425 21.94 14.24 -9.38
C ALA A 425 21.71 15.41 -10.35
N GLY A 426 21.48 15.12 -11.63
CA GLY A 426 21.11 16.11 -12.65
C GLY A 426 19.76 16.79 -12.37
N TYR A 427 18.78 16.04 -11.87
CA TYR A 427 17.47 16.59 -11.46
C TYR A 427 17.54 17.25 -10.07
N GLN A 428 18.24 16.66 -9.09
CA GLN A 428 18.47 17.29 -7.77
C GLN A 428 19.07 18.69 -7.89
N LYS A 429 20.06 18.90 -8.76
CA LYS A 429 20.67 20.23 -8.98
C LYS A 429 19.69 21.26 -9.55
N GLN A 430 18.79 20.84 -10.45
CA GLN A 430 17.76 21.71 -11.02
C GLN A 430 16.63 22.02 -10.01
N LEU A 431 16.36 21.06 -9.12
CA LEU A 431 15.33 21.14 -8.09
C LEU A 431 15.74 22.10 -6.96
N GLY A 432 16.95 21.93 -6.43
CA GLY A 432 17.47 22.76 -5.32
C GLY A 432 17.51 24.24 -5.66
N ALA A 433 17.82 24.59 -6.91
CA ALA A 433 17.78 25.96 -7.42
C ALA A 433 16.39 26.66 -7.35
N LYS A 434 15.31 25.91 -7.06
CA LYS A 434 13.96 26.43 -6.81
C LYS A 434 13.46 26.17 -5.40
N TYR A 435 13.82 25.03 -4.80
CA TYR A 435 13.17 24.50 -3.60
C TYR A 435 14.06 24.42 -2.35
N ASP A 436 15.36 24.71 -2.45
CA ASP A 436 16.25 24.89 -1.29
C ASP A 436 16.09 26.30 -0.63
N VAL A 437 14.92 26.92 -0.82
CA VAL A 437 14.51 28.19 -0.21
C VAL A 437 14.05 27.93 1.22
N LYS A 438 14.77 28.45 2.21
CA LYS A 438 14.38 28.35 3.63
C LYS A 438 13.12 29.17 3.91
N LEU A 439 12.11 28.49 4.46
CA LEU A 439 10.84 29.10 4.89
C LEU A 439 10.85 29.45 6.38
N GLY A 440 11.56 28.68 7.21
CA GLY A 440 11.61 28.88 8.65
C GLY A 440 12.31 27.74 9.39
N SER A 441 11.90 27.49 10.62
CA SER A 441 12.34 26.31 11.38
C SER A 441 11.26 25.84 12.36
N VAL A 442 11.23 24.53 12.64
CA VAL A 442 10.23 23.89 13.51
C VAL A 442 10.87 23.25 14.75
N ASN A 443 10.15 23.20 15.87
CA ASN A 443 10.68 22.67 17.14
C ASN A 443 10.69 21.13 17.25
N GLY A 444 10.14 20.41 16.27
CA GLY A 444 9.99 18.95 16.30
C GLY A 444 9.63 18.36 14.94
N VAL A 445 9.33 17.06 14.91
CA VAL A 445 8.86 16.36 13.70
C VAL A 445 7.35 16.14 13.77
N PHE A 446 6.65 16.56 12.72
CA PHE A 446 5.24 16.27 12.48
C PHE A 446 5.15 14.84 11.90
N PRO A 447 4.54 13.87 12.61
CA PRO A 447 4.58 12.46 12.21
C PRO A 447 3.64 12.14 11.04
N ARG A 448 4.02 11.13 10.24
CA ARG A 448 3.18 10.52 9.20
C ARG A 448 3.38 9.00 9.21
N GLY A 449 2.35 8.24 8.80
CA GLY A 449 2.43 6.79 8.67
C GLY A 449 2.19 6.05 9.99
N GLY A 450 2.75 4.85 10.11
CA GLY A 450 2.40 3.89 11.16
C GLY A 450 1.45 2.81 10.67
N THR A 451 0.82 2.08 11.59
CA THR A 451 -0.16 1.02 11.28
C THR A 451 -1.27 1.02 12.34
N PRO A 452 -2.44 1.62 12.08
CA PRO A 452 -2.81 2.36 10.84
C PRO A 452 -1.99 3.65 10.63
N PRO A 453 -1.95 4.21 9.42
CA PRO A 453 -1.32 5.51 9.16
C PRO A 453 -2.03 6.64 9.92
N VAL A 454 -1.31 7.44 10.71
CA VAL A 454 -1.90 8.46 11.58
C VAL A 454 -2.71 9.49 10.80
N GLU A 455 -2.17 9.98 9.67
CA GLU A 455 -2.82 10.99 8.84
C GLU A 455 -4.14 10.49 8.20
N ARG A 456 -4.33 9.18 8.15
CA ARG A 456 -5.53 8.50 7.62
C ARG A 456 -6.36 7.78 8.70
N SER A 457 -6.15 8.10 9.97
CA SER A 457 -6.86 7.44 11.07
C SER A 457 -7.08 8.28 12.34
N GLY A 458 -6.47 9.45 12.46
CA GLY A 458 -6.67 10.36 13.59
C GLY A 458 -6.25 11.81 13.30
N GLU A 459 -6.41 12.65 14.32
CA GLU A 459 -5.87 14.02 14.39
C GLU A 459 -4.35 14.00 14.20
N THR A 460 -3.80 14.97 13.47
CA THR A 460 -2.35 15.07 13.25
C THR A 460 -1.88 16.52 13.27
N PRO A 461 -0.70 16.82 13.85
CA PRO A 461 -0.22 18.20 13.93
C PRO A 461 -0.01 18.86 12.54
N MET A 462 0.18 18.04 11.50
CA MET A 462 0.32 18.48 10.10
C MET A 462 -1.04 18.83 9.47
N GLY A 463 -2.09 18.08 9.82
CA GLY A 463 -3.46 18.41 9.49
C GLY A 463 -3.89 19.70 10.19
N ASP A 464 -3.65 19.80 11.50
CA ASP A 464 -4.07 20.92 12.34
C ASP A 464 -3.42 22.24 11.90
N ILE A 465 -2.09 22.31 11.77
CA ILE A 465 -1.39 23.55 11.37
C ILE A 465 -1.85 24.04 9.99
N THR A 466 -2.10 23.12 9.06
CA THR A 466 -2.48 23.46 7.68
C THR A 466 -3.93 23.91 7.63
N ALA A 467 -4.82 23.22 8.36
CA ALA A 467 -6.23 23.60 8.45
C ALA A 467 -6.42 24.94 9.18
N ASP A 468 -5.63 25.21 10.22
CA ASP A 468 -5.66 26.48 10.96
C ASP A 468 -5.06 27.64 10.14
N ALA A 469 -4.00 27.40 9.35
CA ALA A 469 -3.46 28.37 8.41
C ALA A 469 -4.47 28.73 7.30
N LEU A 470 -5.11 27.72 6.69
CA LEU A 470 -6.19 27.89 5.71
C LEU A 470 -7.36 28.70 6.30
N ARG A 471 -7.80 28.36 7.52
CA ARG A 471 -8.90 29.04 8.20
C ARG A 471 -8.57 30.52 8.45
N THR A 472 -7.33 30.79 8.84
CA THR A 472 -6.84 32.15 9.12
C THR A 472 -6.73 32.99 7.84
N ALA A 473 -6.20 32.42 6.76
CA ALA A 473 -6.02 33.12 5.49
C ALA A 473 -7.34 33.45 4.77
N TYR A 474 -8.34 32.58 4.87
CA TYR A 474 -9.62 32.73 4.14
C TYR A 474 -10.83 33.10 5.00
N GLY A 475 -10.69 33.15 6.33
CA GLY A 475 -11.72 33.64 7.25
C GLY A 475 -13.00 32.80 7.32
N THR A 476 -12.97 31.53 6.92
CA THR A 476 -14.16 30.66 6.88
C THR A 476 -14.52 30.07 8.24
N ASP A 477 -15.80 29.75 8.44
CA ASP A 477 -16.29 29.11 9.68
C ASP A 477 -15.50 27.83 9.97
N PHE A 478 -15.35 26.98 8.96
CA PHE A 478 -14.71 25.65 9.06
C PHE A 478 -13.64 25.43 7.99
N VAL A 479 -12.83 24.40 8.19
CA VAL A 479 -11.93 23.82 7.18
C VAL A 479 -12.04 22.30 7.23
N ILE A 480 -12.04 21.64 6.06
CA ILE A 480 -12.01 20.17 5.92
C ILE A 480 -11.05 19.80 4.78
N THR A 481 -10.03 19.01 5.07
CA THR A 481 -9.03 18.54 4.08
C THR A 481 -8.80 17.04 4.24
N ASN A 482 -8.39 16.33 3.17
CA ASN A 482 -8.22 14.88 3.22
C ASN A 482 -6.79 14.48 3.62
N GLY A 483 -6.67 13.59 4.60
CA GLY A 483 -5.39 13.08 5.08
C GLY A 483 -4.57 12.33 4.03
N GLY A 484 -5.21 11.79 2.99
CA GLY A 484 -4.57 11.24 1.80
C GLY A 484 -3.73 12.25 1.00
N GLY A 485 -3.99 13.55 1.20
CA GLY A 485 -3.19 14.66 0.67
C GLY A 485 -1.86 14.87 1.39
N ILE A 486 -1.70 14.42 2.64
CA ILE A 486 -0.44 14.49 3.41
C ILE A 486 0.44 13.30 2.99
N ARG A 487 1.59 13.55 2.36
CA ARG A 487 2.45 12.51 1.72
C ARG A 487 3.81 12.26 2.37
N ASP A 488 4.30 13.15 3.23
CA ASP A 488 5.55 12.97 4.00
C ASP A 488 5.37 13.47 5.44
N SER A 489 6.36 13.24 6.31
CA SER A 489 6.49 13.98 7.58
C SER A 489 6.83 15.45 7.31
N PHE A 490 6.81 16.29 8.35
CA PHE A 490 7.37 17.64 8.27
C PHE A 490 8.42 17.85 9.38
N PRO A 491 9.68 18.26 9.07
CA PRO A 491 10.27 18.34 7.72
C PRO A 491 10.21 16.99 6.97
N ALA A 492 10.29 17.03 5.65
CA ALA A 492 10.09 15.86 4.81
C ALA A 492 11.29 14.90 4.90
N ALA A 493 11.01 13.60 5.03
CA ALA A 493 12.01 12.55 4.99
C ALA A 493 12.41 12.16 3.56
N GLY A 494 11.57 12.49 2.58
CA GLY A 494 11.79 12.28 1.15
C GLY A 494 12.42 13.46 0.39
N TYR A 495 12.59 14.64 1.01
CA TYR A 495 13.28 15.78 0.37
C TYR A 495 14.77 15.78 0.73
N ILE A 496 15.65 15.79 -0.27
CA ILE A 496 17.11 15.88 -0.08
C ILE A 496 17.64 17.22 -0.65
N PRO A 497 17.84 18.24 0.20
CA PRO A 497 18.37 19.53 -0.22
C PRO A 497 19.87 19.50 -0.55
N ASN A 498 20.31 20.45 -1.37
CA ASN A 498 21.72 20.66 -1.72
C ASN A 498 22.40 21.73 -0.83
N VAL A 499 21.73 22.16 0.24
CA VAL A 499 22.17 23.20 1.18
C VAL A 499 22.39 22.63 2.58
N LYS A 500 23.33 23.21 3.35
CA LYS A 500 23.57 22.81 4.74
C LYS A 500 22.46 23.33 5.64
N ILE A 501 21.85 22.42 6.40
CA ILE A 501 20.71 22.67 7.30
C ILE A 501 20.73 21.74 8.53
N VAL A 502 19.89 22.05 9.52
CA VAL A 502 19.62 21.23 10.71
C VAL A 502 18.37 20.37 10.48
N ARG A 503 18.49 19.05 10.66
CA ARG A 503 17.39 18.05 10.53
C ARG A 503 17.57 16.87 11.49
N PRO A 504 16.52 16.07 11.74
CA PRO A 504 16.65 14.79 12.41
C PRO A 504 17.70 13.89 11.70
N PRO A 505 18.53 13.13 12.42
CA PRO A 505 18.56 12.93 13.88
C PRO A 505 19.44 13.94 14.65
N GLY A 506 19.74 15.11 14.08
CA GLY A 506 20.36 16.22 14.81
C GLY A 506 19.43 16.85 15.86
N PRO A 507 19.89 17.85 16.63
CA PRO A 507 19.06 18.58 17.59
C PRO A 507 18.05 19.49 16.88
N ALA A 508 16.92 19.75 17.53
CA ALA A 508 15.96 20.78 17.14
C ALA A 508 16.48 22.19 17.52
N PRO A 509 16.01 23.28 16.89
CA PRO A 509 14.99 23.33 15.83
C PRO A 509 15.51 22.87 14.46
N TYR A 510 14.62 22.35 13.63
CA TYR A 510 14.92 21.86 12.29
C TYR A 510 14.57 22.89 11.22
N ASP A 511 15.45 23.10 10.24
CA ASP A 511 15.18 23.99 9.12
C ASP A 511 14.12 23.39 8.18
N VAL A 512 13.14 24.22 7.80
CA VAL A 512 12.13 23.86 6.79
C VAL A 512 12.31 24.70 5.53
N LEU A 513 12.22 24.01 4.39
CA LEU A 513 12.44 24.52 3.05
C LEU A 513 11.16 24.39 2.21
N LEU A 514 11.08 25.13 1.10
CA LEU A 514 9.95 25.01 0.17
C LEU A 514 9.81 23.58 -0.38
N GLY A 515 10.92 22.88 -0.58
CA GLY A 515 10.94 21.46 -0.98
C GLY A 515 10.27 20.50 0.02
N ASP A 516 10.24 20.82 1.31
CA ASP A 516 9.51 20.00 2.29
C ASP A 516 8.00 20.08 2.04
N ILE A 517 7.48 21.30 1.93
CA ILE A 517 6.07 21.55 1.68
C ILE A 517 5.63 20.89 0.38
N MET A 518 6.43 21.03 -0.68
CA MET A 518 6.18 20.38 -1.99
C MET A 518 6.31 18.84 -1.95
N THR A 519 6.92 18.27 -0.89
CA THR A 519 6.99 16.81 -0.68
C THR A 519 5.85 16.30 0.21
N VAL A 520 5.37 17.11 1.17
CA VAL A 520 4.18 16.81 1.96
C VAL A 520 2.91 16.96 1.11
N TYR A 521 2.83 17.98 0.26
CA TYR A 521 1.70 18.29 -0.62
C TYR A 521 2.13 18.32 -2.11
N PRO A 522 2.45 17.16 -2.73
CA PRO A 522 2.96 17.08 -4.10
C PRO A 522 1.90 17.21 -5.21
N PHE A 523 0.68 17.62 -4.86
CA PHE A 523 -0.46 17.70 -5.79
C PHE A 523 -0.73 19.16 -6.18
N SER A 524 -0.95 19.43 -7.46
CA SER A 524 -1.39 20.74 -7.95
C SER A 524 -2.88 21.02 -7.65
N SER A 525 -3.28 20.88 -6.39
CA SER A 525 -4.61 21.24 -5.89
C SER A 525 -4.61 22.65 -5.35
N ASN A 526 -5.66 23.40 -5.67
CA ASN A 526 -5.84 24.76 -5.17
C ASN A 526 -6.63 24.73 -3.85
N ALA A 527 -6.41 25.73 -3.00
CA ALA A 527 -7.37 26.05 -1.96
C ALA A 527 -8.69 26.51 -2.60
N SER A 528 -9.82 26.11 -2.02
CA SER A 528 -11.15 26.52 -2.46
C SER A 528 -12.00 26.92 -1.27
N THR A 529 -12.59 28.11 -1.30
CA THR A 529 -13.67 28.47 -0.36
C THR A 529 -15.02 28.19 -1.00
N THR A 530 -16.00 27.75 -0.20
CA THR A 530 -17.38 27.54 -0.62
C THR A 530 -18.31 27.56 0.60
N THR A 531 -19.57 27.16 0.42
CA THR A 531 -20.57 26.97 1.46
C THR A 531 -20.95 25.50 1.62
N MET A 532 -21.44 25.14 2.81
CA MET A 532 -22.07 23.85 3.08
C MET A 532 -23.17 23.99 4.13
N THR A 533 -24.25 23.22 4.05
CA THR A 533 -25.25 23.13 5.12
C THR A 533 -24.74 22.26 6.28
N GLY A 534 -25.37 22.35 7.46
CA GLY A 534 -25.13 21.41 8.57
C GLY A 534 -25.35 19.94 8.17
N GLN A 535 -26.35 19.66 7.33
CA GLN A 535 -26.55 18.34 6.72
C GLN A 535 -25.37 17.91 5.84
N GLN A 536 -24.83 18.81 5.03
CA GLN A 536 -23.64 18.55 4.20
C GLN A 536 -22.36 18.36 5.02
N LEU A 537 -22.19 19.11 6.12
CA LEU A 537 -21.08 18.94 7.07
C LEU A 537 -21.06 17.53 7.66
N TRP A 538 -22.19 17.06 8.20
CA TRP A 538 -22.29 15.70 8.72
C TRP A 538 -22.04 14.63 7.64
N LYS A 539 -22.57 14.83 6.42
CA LYS A 539 -22.30 13.95 5.28
C LYS A 539 -20.80 13.92 4.90
N ALA A 540 -20.11 15.06 4.96
CA ALA A 540 -18.68 15.17 4.69
C ALA A 540 -17.87 14.34 5.71
N ILE A 541 -18.20 14.46 7.00
CA ILE A 541 -17.52 13.74 8.08
C ILE A 541 -17.83 12.24 8.02
N GLU A 542 -19.10 11.84 7.77
CA GLU A 542 -19.49 10.44 7.56
C GLU A 542 -18.77 9.80 6.37
N ASN A 543 -18.62 10.51 5.25
CA ASN A 543 -17.73 10.03 4.17
C ASN A 543 -16.30 9.87 4.69
N GLY A 544 -15.77 10.89 5.36
CA GLY A 544 -14.41 10.90 5.90
C GLY A 544 -14.07 9.70 6.80
N VAL A 545 -15.01 9.22 7.61
CA VAL A 545 -14.82 8.04 8.49
C VAL A 545 -15.37 6.72 7.90
N SER A 546 -16.02 6.75 6.73
CA SER A 546 -16.71 5.58 6.13
C SER A 546 -15.80 4.37 5.88
N LYS A 547 -14.54 4.61 5.49
CA LYS A 547 -13.50 3.58 5.26
C LYS A 547 -12.36 3.62 6.28
N TRP A 548 -12.60 4.15 7.48
CA TRP A 548 -11.61 4.09 8.55
C TRP A 548 -11.28 2.63 8.91
N PRO A 549 -9.99 2.26 9.14
CA PRO A 549 -8.79 3.11 9.06
C PRO A 549 -8.04 3.02 7.71
N GLY A 550 -7.34 4.08 7.31
CA GLY A 550 -6.28 4.01 6.29
C GLY A 550 -6.63 4.45 4.86
N ASP A 551 -7.90 4.72 4.54
CA ASP A 551 -8.30 5.36 3.27
C ASP A 551 -7.95 6.87 3.29
N GLY A 552 -7.65 7.45 2.12
CA GLY A 552 -7.24 8.85 1.99
C GLY A 552 -8.27 9.86 2.48
N ARG A 553 -9.56 9.51 2.46
CA ARG A 553 -10.68 10.42 2.75
C ARG A 553 -10.76 10.97 4.17
N PHE A 554 -9.97 10.43 5.10
CA PHE A 554 -10.02 10.81 6.52
C PHE A 554 -9.84 12.33 6.70
N PRO A 555 -10.74 13.04 7.41
CA PRO A 555 -10.75 14.49 7.41
C PRO A 555 -9.81 15.06 8.49
N GLN A 556 -8.89 15.92 8.09
CA GLN A 556 -8.19 16.87 8.96
C GLN A 556 -8.97 18.19 8.94
N ILE A 557 -9.11 18.89 10.08
CA ILE A 557 -10.14 19.93 10.26
C ILE A 557 -9.70 21.17 11.04
N SER A 558 -10.44 22.26 10.87
CA SER A 558 -10.38 23.45 11.74
C SER A 558 -11.76 24.09 11.93
N GLY A 559 -11.94 24.83 13.03
CA GLY A 559 -13.16 25.60 13.36
C GLY A 559 -14.30 24.83 14.03
N PHE A 560 -14.21 23.50 14.08
CA PHE A 560 -15.18 22.63 14.74
C PHE A 560 -14.49 21.39 15.34
N LYS A 561 -15.20 20.64 16.17
CA LYS A 561 -14.80 19.32 16.67
C LYS A 561 -15.83 18.27 16.25
N PHE A 562 -15.43 17.01 16.09
CA PHE A 562 -16.36 15.89 15.94
C PHE A 562 -15.88 14.65 16.69
N SER A 563 -16.83 13.74 16.98
CA SER A 563 -16.50 12.40 17.46
C SER A 563 -17.12 11.31 16.57
N PHE A 564 -16.46 10.15 16.47
CA PHE A 564 -16.92 9.03 15.65
C PHE A 564 -16.63 7.68 16.30
N ASN A 565 -17.50 6.70 16.03
CA ASN A 565 -17.32 5.30 16.40
C ASN A 565 -17.10 4.45 15.13
N PRO A 566 -15.97 3.73 15.00
CA PRO A 566 -15.68 2.91 13.81
C PRO A 566 -16.40 1.55 13.80
N ASP A 567 -16.85 1.05 14.94
CA ASP A 567 -17.55 -0.23 15.09
C ASP A 567 -18.96 -0.18 14.46
N LEU A 568 -19.47 1.03 14.23
CA LEU A 568 -20.76 1.28 13.58
C LEU A 568 -20.65 1.21 12.04
N ALA A 569 -21.78 0.92 11.41
CA ALA A 569 -21.90 0.87 9.96
C ALA A 569 -21.50 2.22 9.31
N PRO A 570 -20.76 2.23 8.19
CA PRO A 570 -20.43 3.44 7.44
C PRO A 570 -21.67 4.25 7.07
N GLY A 571 -21.63 5.58 7.26
CA GLY A 571 -22.81 6.45 7.15
C GLY A 571 -23.65 6.51 8.44
N SER A 572 -23.18 5.88 9.52
CA SER A 572 -23.76 5.98 10.87
C SER A 572 -22.67 5.97 11.96
N ARG A 573 -21.47 6.46 11.65
CA ARG A 573 -20.28 6.46 12.52
C ARG A 573 -20.13 7.73 13.35
N VAL A 574 -20.49 8.90 12.83
CA VAL A 574 -20.32 10.19 13.52
C VAL A 574 -21.31 10.27 14.70
N ARG A 575 -20.82 10.61 15.89
CA ARG A 575 -21.59 10.64 17.15
C ARG A 575 -21.90 12.07 17.61
N SER A 576 -20.99 13.01 17.40
CA SER A 576 -21.22 14.44 17.64
C SER A 576 -20.46 15.29 16.64
N VAL A 577 -20.98 16.49 16.38
CA VAL A 577 -20.29 17.59 15.69
C VAL A 577 -20.60 18.86 16.48
N THR A 578 -19.59 19.62 16.89
CA THR A 578 -19.74 20.82 17.73
C THR A 578 -18.84 21.94 17.25
N ARG A 579 -19.17 23.19 17.58
CA ARG A 579 -18.19 24.28 17.57
C ARG A 579 -17.09 24.03 18.61
N LEU A 580 -16.03 24.84 18.55
CA LEU A 580 -14.92 24.81 19.50
C LEU A 580 -15.35 25.12 20.95
N ASP A 581 -16.44 25.88 21.13
CA ASP A 581 -17.08 26.18 22.42
C ASP A 581 -17.98 25.03 22.96
N GLY A 582 -18.11 23.93 22.23
CA GLY A 582 -18.97 22.78 22.57
C GLY A 582 -20.41 22.87 22.06
N THR A 583 -20.84 24.00 21.47
CA THR A 583 -22.20 24.16 20.91
C THR A 583 -22.45 23.12 19.81
N PRO A 584 -23.51 22.29 19.91
CA PRO A 584 -23.83 21.30 18.87
C PRO A 584 -24.13 21.93 17.51
N ILE A 585 -23.61 21.34 16.44
CA ILE A 585 -23.95 21.70 15.06
C ILE A 585 -24.91 20.62 14.52
N PRO A 586 -26.22 20.89 14.39
CA PRO A 586 -27.19 19.88 13.98
C PRO A 586 -27.14 19.56 12.47
N GLN A 587 -27.71 18.42 12.09
CA GLN A 587 -28.01 18.07 10.69
C GLN A 587 -29.17 18.94 10.17
N GLY A 588 -28.90 20.21 9.89
CA GLY A 588 -29.90 21.19 9.48
C GLY A 588 -29.52 21.98 8.23
N ALA A 589 -30.43 22.88 7.83
CA ALA A 589 -30.28 23.77 6.68
C ALA A 589 -29.34 24.97 6.91
N THR A 590 -28.90 25.21 8.15
CA THR A 590 -27.94 26.28 8.50
C THR A 590 -26.71 26.20 7.61
N VAL A 591 -26.41 27.28 6.90
CA VAL A 591 -25.28 27.39 5.97
C VAL A 591 -24.06 27.90 6.71
N PHE A 592 -22.91 27.30 6.44
CA PHE A 592 -21.60 27.69 6.93
C PHE A 592 -20.65 27.90 5.75
N THR A 593 -19.66 28.77 5.92
CA THR A 593 -18.52 28.92 5.00
C THR A 593 -17.44 27.89 5.31
N VAL A 594 -16.83 27.32 4.28
CA VAL A 594 -15.81 26.26 4.44
C VAL A 594 -14.68 26.43 3.45
N THR A 595 -13.44 26.27 3.92
CA THR A 595 -12.26 26.09 3.05
C THR A 595 -11.96 24.60 2.91
N THR A 596 -11.61 24.17 1.70
CA THR A 596 -11.21 22.79 1.38
C THR A 596 -10.32 22.78 0.13
N LEU A 597 -10.02 21.60 -0.41
CA LEU A 597 -9.29 21.40 -1.65
C LEU A 597 -10.23 21.46 -2.87
N SER A 598 -9.77 22.04 -3.99
CA SER A 598 -10.51 21.97 -5.27
C SER A 598 -10.90 20.54 -5.66
N TYR A 599 -10.00 19.58 -5.41
CA TYR A 599 -10.23 18.14 -5.56
C TYR A 599 -11.46 17.62 -4.78
N MET A 600 -11.65 18.07 -3.53
CA MET A 600 -12.76 17.65 -2.68
C MET A 600 -14.08 18.33 -3.05
N VAL A 601 -14.05 19.60 -3.50
CA VAL A 601 -15.23 20.29 -4.05
C VAL A 601 -15.75 19.59 -5.31
N GLU A 602 -14.83 19.13 -6.17
CA GLU A 602 -15.14 18.37 -7.38
C GLU A 602 -15.61 16.92 -7.10
N GLY A 603 -15.55 16.47 -5.83
CA GLY A 603 -16.09 15.18 -5.37
C GLY A 603 -15.07 14.08 -5.13
N GLY A 604 -13.76 14.38 -5.25
CA GLY A 604 -12.67 13.44 -4.94
C GLY A 604 -12.72 12.87 -3.53
N ASP A 605 -12.08 11.72 -3.30
CA ASP A 605 -12.16 10.91 -2.07
C ASP A 605 -13.61 10.53 -1.68
N GLY A 606 -14.55 10.60 -2.62
CA GLY A 606 -15.98 10.34 -2.42
C GLY A 606 -16.78 11.50 -1.82
N TYR A 607 -16.23 12.72 -1.75
CA TYR A 607 -16.92 13.91 -1.22
C TYR A 607 -18.01 14.49 -2.16
N ILE A 608 -18.58 13.65 -3.04
CA ILE A 608 -19.57 14.01 -4.07
C ILE A 608 -20.81 14.66 -3.42
N GLY A 609 -21.01 15.96 -3.69
CA GLY A 609 -22.12 16.73 -3.12
C GLY A 609 -22.03 16.89 -1.60
N CYS A 610 -20.83 16.88 -1.02
CA CYS A 610 -20.57 17.31 0.36
C CYS A 610 -20.30 18.82 0.47
N PHE A 611 -20.06 19.49 -0.67
CA PHE A 611 -19.76 20.92 -0.77
C PHE A 611 -20.66 21.56 -1.83
N ASN A 612 -20.87 22.88 -1.74
CA ASN A 612 -21.63 23.62 -2.75
C ASN A 612 -20.74 23.97 -3.97
N GLN A 613 -20.67 23.07 -4.96
CA GLN A 613 -19.80 23.26 -6.12
C GLN A 613 -20.08 24.54 -6.93
N SER A 614 -21.34 25.01 -6.99
CA SER A 614 -21.68 26.25 -7.72
C SER A 614 -21.35 27.55 -6.98
N ALA A 615 -21.09 27.49 -5.67
CA ALA A 615 -20.62 28.61 -4.86
C ALA A 615 -19.10 28.61 -4.64
N ALA A 616 -18.37 27.68 -5.27
CA ALA A 616 -16.95 27.50 -5.06
C ALA A 616 -16.09 28.60 -5.70
N LYS A 617 -15.16 29.15 -4.93
CA LYS A 617 -14.11 30.08 -5.37
C LYS A 617 -12.76 29.40 -5.23
N ILE A 618 -12.06 29.26 -6.34
CA ILE A 618 -10.70 28.69 -6.40
C ILE A 618 -9.68 29.81 -6.14
N HIS A 619 -8.69 29.53 -5.30
CA HIS A 619 -7.62 30.47 -4.92
C HIS A 619 -6.26 29.96 -5.41
N GLY A 620 -5.16 30.41 -4.78
CA GLY A 620 -3.81 29.91 -5.02
C GLY A 620 -3.61 28.42 -4.64
N PRO A 621 -2.35 27.94 -4.68
CA PRO A 621 -2.00 26.60 -4.24
C PRO A 621 -2.46 26.33 -2.80
N TYR A 622 -2.90 25.11 -2.53
CA TYR A 622 -3.44 24.70 -1.24
C TYR A 622 -2.49 24.97 -0.06
N GLU A 623 -1.19 24.79 -0.30
CA GLU A 623 -0.10 24.89 0.67
C GLU A 623 0.40 26.33 0.93
N GLU A 624 -0.05 27.31 0.13
CA GLU A 624 0.43 28.70 0.19
C GLU A 624 0.22 29.38 1.56
N PRO A 625 -0.93 29.24 2.25
CA PRO A 625 -1.12 29.79 3.60
C PRO A 625 -0.16 29.22 4.65
N LEU A 626 0.26 27.95 4.53
CA LEU A 626 1.25 27.35 5.42
C LEU A 626 2.67 27.87 5.10
N VAL A 627 2.98 28.03 3.82
CA VAL A 627 4.24 28.65 3.37
C VAL A 627 4.37 30.07 3.94
N ASP A 628 3.30 30.84 3.93
CA ASP A 628 3.31 32.22 4.46
C ASP A 628 3.32 32.30 5.99
N LEU A 629 2.64 31.37 6.69
CA LEU A 629 2.78 31.22 8.15
C LEU A 629 4.24 30.99 8.55
N LEU A 630 4.94 30.07 7.88
CA LEU A 630 6.34 29.75 8.15
C LEU A 630 7.26 30.96 7.88
N LYS A 631 7.07 31.67 6.77
CA LYS A 631 7.79 32.91 6.46
C LYS A 631 7.54 33.99 7.53
N ALA A 632 6.31 34.11 8.02
CA ALA A 632 5.94 35.11 9.04
C ALA A 632 6.57 34.80 10.40
N ASP A 633 6.68 33.51 10.79
CA ASP A 633 7.45 33.09 11.94
C ASP A 633 8.95 33.38 11.77
N LEU A 634 9.54 33.03 10.61
CA LEU A 634 10.95 33.32 10.30
C LEU A 634 11.26 34.81 10.35
N ALA A 635 10.42 35.65 9.74
CA ALA A 635 10.58 37.11 9.74
C ALA A 635 10.45 37.72 11.16
N ALA A 636 9.70 37.07 12.04
CA ALA A 636 9.57 37.44 13.45
C ALA A 636 10.60 36.75 14.38
N GLY A 637 11.57 36.00 13.83
CA GLY A 637 12.58 35.27 14.61
C GLY A 637 12.03 34.11 15.44
N ARG A 638 10.81 33.63 15.15
CA ARG A 638 10.16 32.54 15.87
C ARG A 638 10.51 31.17 15.28
N VAL A 639 10.48 30.16 16.13
CA VAL A 639 10.42 28.74 15.73
C VAL A 639 8.96 28.32 15.73
N THR A 640 8.48 27.77 14.62
CA THR A 640 7.11 27.26 14.51
C THR A 640 6.98 25.99 15.36
N SER A 641 6.06 25.98 16.32
CA SER A 641 5.81 24.79 17.15
C SER A 641 5.09 23.71 16.35
N VAL A 642 5.45 22.43 16.57
CA VAL A 642 4.53 21.32 16.30
C VAL A 642 3.29 21.53 17.18
N PRO A 643 2.06 21.58 16.61
CA PRO A 643 0.85 21.68 17.42
C PRO A 643 0.70 20.51 18.39
N SER A 644 0.24 20.81 19.61
CA SER A 644 -0.38 19.80 20.46
C SER A 644 -1.76 19.49 19.90
N LEU A 645 -2.10 18.20 19.80
CA LEU A 645 -3.45 17.75 19.46
C LEU A 645 -4.43 18.28 20.50
N ASP A 646 -5.53 18.89 20.05
CA ASP A 646 -6.55 19.52 20.91
C ASP A 646 -7.82 18.68 21.08
N GLY A 647 -7.89 17.51 20.43
CA GLY A 647 -9.05 16.62 20.48
C GLY A 647 -10.21 17.15 19.65
N ARG A 648 -9.93 17.78 18.51
CA ARG A 648 -10.92 18.16 17.50
C ARG A 648 -11.46 16.94 16.74
N ILE A 649 -10.73 15.82 16.70
CA ILE A 649 -11.14 14.55 16.07
C ILE A 649 -11.05 13.41 17.09
N LEU A 650 -12.18 13.11 17.76
CA LEU A 650 -12.23 12.10 18.82
C LEU A 650 -12.79 10.75 18.35
N ARG A 651 -11.99 9.68 18.45
CA ARG A 651 -12.53 8.32 18.32
C ARG A 651 -13.21 7.90 19.64
N VAL A 652 -14.43 7.39 19.55
CA VAL A 652 -15.20 6.87 20.71
C VAL A 652 -15.68 5.46 20.40
N GLY A 653 -15.36 4.48 21.26
CA GLY A 653 -15.44 3.05 20.91
C GLY A 653 -14.15 2.50 20.29
N GLY A 654 -14.14 1.19 20.10
CA GLY A 654 -12.94 0.36 19.98
C GLY A 654 -12.22 0.14 21.32
#